data_AF-A0A972TCX7-F1
#
_entry.id   AF-A0A972TCX7-F1
#
_cell.length_a   1.000
_cell.length_b   1.000
_cell.length_c   1.000
_cell.angle_alpha   90.00
_cell.angle_beta   90.00
_cell.angle_gamma   90.00
#
_symmetry.space_group_name_H-M   'P 1'
#
loop_
_entity.id
_entity.type
_entity.pdbx_description
1 polymer ?
#
loop_
_entity_poly.entity_id
_entity_poly.type
_entity_poly.pdbx_seq_one_letter_code
_entity_poly.pdbx_strand_id
1 'polypeptide(L)'
;MSKRALWGLVIFSLVIMMGCEEDEEPTSPQNNPPEILNITANPSQITPDGTSVISCEAADEDGDPLTYEWNCQFGSFPNGDTMSTVTWQAPGDTGNYALNIQVSDGAEVVEGYLFVNVVLDNSVIIIYSDKATLTAGDADSANIGAILRDVNGQPIVGDTIHFSADPDWLLIESLKITDSTGTAMTTLDDAGLEYYTYPDSAMIIANYELLGLADTLYITIMPPPIVSLFIYSDRNVLTAGVADYATIGAILRDADNQPIIGDTILFSVYPVWFIIESPKVTDSTGTALTIFDDLGPAYYTYPDSARVVASYEPLGAADTLYITVLPPPIIDHITLTSPGSAGMVGNGIDTTTVTARVFLEGGDYAPAGTAVHFYTTLGTLIPSDTVVQSGGIAIAKFVSAVSLDTAFITAESGGVISNELSIPFFPGSPTDIVLVCIYPPNLIVDGPPAAITVAVLDAVGHGVPNQQVSWSATLGMITSLSLTDNLGYAAAYLSPQLESGTAVVSASTPSIADTLFFGVIIYPDLPYSIDLSSDVDQISVQGLGGQESAFLTAEVFDNYGNPVQDNIMVVFELMSSIPEGTAFDNGLSIDSSFIYEGEAIAVMNSGTEPGNAQVRATTWRDWPSQNEPIISQNLNITILGPPAAIIINVSGEPYVAEPNPFGANLKFETSALVLDENGIGLEGVEVTFSLGPEDSSLWTQWYNPNSAYPALDVITDSSGVAYGHIYYNSEYTFNMLDIIARCESQGDTIEDIEEEVVLPLYEGQLYLDVTPFSYAFTNPYDVCVMRVRTTLRDGLNNRINNAFILFSNDLGLYFFADSVIAASLPLPYNWIQMDICRFEMYTGPNPPDSINYQLPNFNQDDGEAILFMRAEEVTNIYCNPPYPGVFIDPFTMIVACEIEAMVVGTGICSDPEIVMFSRSAE
;
A
#
# COMPACT_ATOMS: atom_id res chain seq x y z
N MET A 1 72.18 30.00 101.82
CA MET A 1 72.41 30.27 103.27
C MET A 1 73.89 30.03 103.58
N SER A 2 74.43 30.84 104.51
CA SER A 2 75.67 30.76 105.34
C SER A 2 76.95 30.10 104.79
N LYS A 3 78.14 30.74 104.74
CA LYS A 3 78.98 31.50 105.73
C LYS A 3 79.86 30.66 106.68
N ARG A 4 81.12 31.12 106.85
CA ARG A 4 82.18 30.86 107.88
C ARG A 4 83.20 29.75 107.51
N ALA A 5 84.53 29.96 107.52
CA ALA A 5 85.50 30.41 108.56
C ALA A 5 85.91 29.25 109.52
N LEU A 6 87.10 29.14 110.16
CA LEU A 6 88.04 30.14 110.71
C LEU A 6 89.39 29.48 111.21
N TRP A 7 90.57 30.09 110.95
CA TRP A 7 91.83 30.20 111.78
C TRP A 7 92.63 29.01 112.41
N GLY A 8 93.96 29.25 112.62
CA GLY A 8 94.79 28.62 113.68
C GLY A 8 96.33 28.77 113.54
N LEU A 9 97.06 29.23 114.58
CA LEU A 9 98.53 29.48 114.65
C LEU A 9 98.97 29.47 116.14
N VAL A 10 100.23 29.10 116.53
CA VAL A 10 101.07 29.61 117.69
C VAL A 10 102.19 28.62 118.17
N ILE A 11 103.51 28.95 118.13
CA ILE A 11 104.55 29.41 119.15
C ILE A 11 105.04 28.43 120.28
N PHE A 12 106.32 28.57 120.69
CA PHE A 12 107.00 28.33 122.01
C PHE A 12 108.25 27.38 122.07
N SER A 13 109.02 27.43 123.18
CA SER A 13 110.50 27.65 123.14
C SER A 13 111.19 27.81 124.53
N LEU A 14 112.55 27.88 124.55
CA LEU A 14 113.48 28.41 125.60
C LEU A 14 113.89 27.51 126.81
N VAL A 15 115.17 27.57 127.28
CA VAL A 15 115.64 27.85 128.69
C VAL A 15 117.08 27.36 129.08
N ILE A 16 118.02 28.32 129.29
CA ILE A 16 119.05 28.58 130.37
C ILE A 16 120.00 27.48 130.95
N MET A 17 121.33 27.80 131.09
CA MET A 17 122.19 27.71 132.32
C MET A 17 123.67 28.22 132.15
N MET A 18 124.30 28.59 133.29
CA MET A 18 125.62 29.22 133.63
C MET A 18 126.90 28.39 133.30
N GLY A 19 128.19 28.79 133.48
CA GLY A 19 128.91 30.03 133.91
C GLY A 19 130.35 29.75 134.50
N CYS A 20 131.28 30.74 134.53
CA CYS A 20 132.66 30.77 135.15
C CYS A 20 133.76 29.78 134.63
N GLU A 21 135.09 29.96 134.80
CA GLU A 21 136.05 31.10 135.00
C GLU A 21 137.52 30.55 134.95
N GLU A 22 138.56 31.43 134.88
CA GLU A 22 140.01 31.22 135.18
C GLU A 22 141.03 30.91 134.03
N ASP A 23 142.26 31.46 134.15
CA ASP A 23 143.35 31.59 133.14
C ASP A 23 144.50 30.54 133.27
N GLU A 24 145.25 30.26 132.18
CA GLU A 24 146.75 30.42 132.07
C GLU A 24 147.39 29.80 130.78
N GLU A 25 148.22 30.61 130.08
CA GLU A 25 149.35 30.34 129.13
C GLU A 25 149.23 29.42 127.85
N PRO A 26 149.97 29.68 126.72
CA PRO A 26 149.67 29.09 125.39
C PRO A 26 150.72 28.14 124.74
N THR A 27 150.28 27.15 123.94
CA THR A 27 151.10 26.43 122.91
C THR A 27 150.28 25.88 121.71
N SER A 28 150.67 26.26 120.47
CA SER A 28 150.39 25.70 119.11
C SER A 28 149.06 24.98 118.74
N PRO A 29 148.42 25.31 117.58
CA PRO A 29 147.18 24.67 117.11
C PRO A 29 147.36 23.26 116.49
N GLN A 30 146.26 22.53 116.39
CA GLN A 30 146.10 21.18 115.81
C GLN A 30 145.09 21.25 114.64
N ASN A 31 145.30 20.45 113.58
CA ASN A 31 144.44 20.38 112.38
C ASN A 31 143.40 19.25 112.47
N ASN A 32 142.26 19.42 111.81
CA ASN A 32 141.15 18.48 111.68
C ASN A 32 140.95 18.10 110.19
N PRO A 33 140.60 16.83 109.86
CA PRO A 33 140.42 16.41 108.47
C PRO A 33 139.05 16.81 107.88
N PRO A 34 138.93 16.88 106.54
CA PRO A 34 137.70 17.31 105.87
C PRO A 34 136.56 16.27 105.88
N GLU A 35 135.30 16.72 105.82
CA GLU A 35 134.09 15.89 105.80
C GLU A 35 133.32 16.00 104.47
N ILE A 36 132.92 14.86 103.89
CA ILE A 36 132.02 14.80 102.72
C ILE A 36 130.56 14.77 103.20
N LEU A 37 129.79 15.78 102.79
CA LEU A 37 128.40 15.98 103.19
C LEU A 37 127.40 15.24 102.30
N ASN A 38 127.61 15.22 100.97
CA ASN A 38 126.67 14.61 100.02
C ASN A 38 127.31 14.29 98.67
N ILE A 39 126.80 13.26 97.99
CA ILE A 39 127.16 12.89 96.61
C ILE A 39 125.90 12.52 95.81
N THR A 40 125.70 13.10 94.61
CA THR A 40 124.51 12.85 93.77
C THR A 40 124.80 12.70 92.27
N ALA A 41 123.89 12.05 91.53
CA ALA A 41 123.90 11.92 90.06
C ALA A 41 122.55 12.35 89.46
N ASN A 42 122.56 13.04 88.32
CA ASN A 42 121.37 13.42 87.58
C ASN A 42 121.60 13.43 86.04
N PRO A 43 120.85 12.65 85.25
CA PRO A 43 119.90 11.60 85.67
C PRO A 43 120.61 10.37 86.25
N SER A 44 119.98 9.69 87.21
CA SER A 44 120.54 8.47 87.84
C SER A 44 120.38 7.20 86.99
N GLN A 45 119.67 7.28 85.86
CA GLN A 45 119.53 6.21 84.87
C GLN A 45 119.59 6.80 83.45
N ILE A 46 120.32 6.14 82.56
CA ILE A 46 120.60 6.57 81.17
C ILE A 46 120.61 5.39 80.20
N THR A 47 120.77 5.66 78.91
CA THR A 47 121.10 4.63 77.90
C THR A 47 122.61 4.44 77.77
N PRO A 48 123.10 3.34 77.15
CA PRO A 48 124.49 3.22 76.73
C PRO A 48 125.03 4.49 76.05
N ASP A 49 126.30 4.81 76.31
CA ASP A 49 126.99 6.04 75.89
C ASP A 49 126.36 7.38 76.36
N GLY A 50 125.28 7.33 77.16
CA GLY A 50 124.64 8.49 77.77
C GLY A 50 125.52 9.18 78.82
N THR A 51 125.09 10.37 79.27
CA THR A 51 125.82 11.18 80.25
C THR A 51 124.98 11.50 81.48
N SER A 52 125.63 11.56 82.64
CA SER A 52 125.04 11.97 83.92
C SER A 52 125.94 13.01 84.58
N VAL A 53 125.35 14.06 85.15
CA VAL A 53 126.07 15.07 85.93
C VAL A 53 126.16 14.58 87.37
N ILE A 54 127.37 14.51 87.93
CA ILE A 54 127.61 14.08 89.30
C ILE A 54 128.25 15.20 90.12
N SER A 55 127.89 15.30 91.38
CA SER A 55 128.36 16.36 92.29
C SER A 55 128.63 15.82 93.69
N CYS A 56 129.66 16.38 94.33
CA CYS A 56 130.06 16.15 95.71
C CYS A 56 130.09 17.50 96.45
N GLU A 57 129.62 17.51 97.68
CA GLU A 57 129.67 18.65 98.60
C GLU A 57 130.47 18.23 99.84
N ALA A 58 131.50 19.00 100.20
CA ALA A 58 132.40 18.70 101.32
C ALA A 58 132.85 20.01 102.00
N ALA A 59 133.24 19.92 103.28
CA ALA A 59 133.61 21.05 104.12
C ALA A 59 134.78 20.71 105.06
N ASP A 60 135.44 21.75 105.56
CA ASP A 60 136.56 21.69 106.50
C ASP A 60 136.24 22.55 107.74
N GLU A 61 136.53 22.05 108.95
CA GLU A 61 136.23 22.78 110.20
C GLU A 61 137.25 23.90 110.50
N ASP A 62 138.52 23.73 110.11
CA ASP A 62 139.58 24.73 110.33
C ASP A 62 139.57 25.82 109.24
N GLY A 63 138.90 25.53 108.12
CA GLY A 63 138.67 26.44 106.99
C GLY A 63 139.71 26.33 105.89
N ASP A 64 140.46 25.22 105.83
CA ASP A 64 141.50 25.01 104.84
C ASP A 64 140.91 24.70 103.44
N PRO A 65 141.61 25.11 102.35
CA PRO A 65 141.06 25.05 101.00
C PRO A 65 141.07 23.63 100.42
N LEU A 66 139.88 23.08 100.18
CA LEU A 66 139.71 21.70 99.70
C LEU A 66 140.02 21.49 98.21
N THR A 67 140.58 20.32 97.93
CA THR A 67 140.81 19.76 96.59
C THR A 67 140.02 18.46 96.43
N TYR A 68 139.63 18.14 95.19
CA TYR A 68 138.76 17.00 94.84
C TYR A 68 139.42 16.19 93.73
N GLU A 69 139.25 14.86 93.74
CA GLU A 69 139.68 13.97 92.64
C GLU A 69 138.67 12.82 92.45
N TRP A 70 138.00 12.77 91.30
CA TRP A 70 137.05 11.73 90.92
C TRP A 70 137.71 10.57 90.17
N ASN A 71 137.26 9.35 90.43
CA ASN A 71 137.76 8.15 89.74
C ASN A 71 136.62 7.18 89.41
N CYS A 72 136.67 6.52 88.25
CA CYS A 72 135.70 5.53 87.82
C CYS A 72 136.39 4.34 87.16
N GLN A 73 135.93 3.12 87.47
CA GLN A 73 136.49 1.90 86.86
C GLN A 73 136.06 1.74 85.39
N PHE A 74 134.88 2.26 85.03
CA PHE A 74 134.28 2.18 83.70
C PHE A 74 133.57 3.50 83.36
N GLY A 75 133.50 3.83 82.07
CA GLY A 75 133.08 5.15 81.61
C GLY A 75 134.24 6.15 81.60
N SER A 76 133.94 7.45 81.55
CA SER A 76 134.96 8.51 81.58
C SER A 76 134.41 9.85 82.06
N PHE A 77 135.30 10.76 82.46
CA PHE A 77 134.98 12.16 82.79
C PHE A 77 135.48 13.08 81.65
N PRO A 78 134.72 13.26 80.55
CA PRO A 78 135.19 14.00 79.37
C PRO A 78 135.57 15.46 79.63
N ASN A 79 135.10 16.04 80.73
CA ASN A 79 135.32 17.45 81.10
C ASN A 79 136.29 17.61 82.30
N GLY A 80 137.01 16.55 82.69
CA GLY A 80 137.91 16.55 83.84
C GLY A 80 137.29 16.04 85.14
N ASP A 81 138.15 15.76 86.11
CA ASP A 81 137.92 14.93 87.31
C ASP A 81 138.28 15.64 88.63
N THR A 82 138.85 16.85 88.60
CA THR A 82 139.38 17.55 89.79
C THR A 82 138.45 18.62 90.38
N MET A 83 137.19 18.66 89.92
CA MET A 83 136.18 19.61 90.37
C MET A 83 135.15 18.92 91.28
N SER A 84 134.53 19.66 92.20
CA SER A 84 133.45 19.14 93.05
C SER A 84 132.20 18.67 92.25
N THR A 85 132.03 19.12 91.00
CA THR A 85 130.98 18.66 90.09
C THR A 85 131.58 18.35 88.72
N VAL A 86 131.31 17.16 88.18
CA VAL A 86 131.84 16.64 86.91
C VAL A 86 130.75 15.95 86.09
N THR A 87 130.99 15.76 84.79
CA THR A 87 130.09 14.95 83.93
C THR A 87 130.70 13.58 83.75
N TRP A 88 129.97 12.53 84.12
CA TRP A 88 130.32 11.14 83.82
C TRP A 88 129.62 10.66 82.54
N GLN A 89 130.35 10.03 81.64
CA GLN A 89 129.79 9.33 80.48
C GLN A 89 129.84 7.82 80.71
N ALA A 90 128.67 7.18 80.55
CA ALA A 90 128.55 5.74 80.64
C ALA A 90 129.28 5.02 79.50
N PRO A 91 129.75 3.77 79.70
CA PRO A 91 130.18 2.92 78.61
C PRO A 91 128.99 2.46 77.73
N GLY A 92 129.31 1.88 76.57
CA GLY A 92 128.34 1.33 75.61
C GLY A 92 127.61 0.04 76.03
N ASP A 93 127.76 -0.40 77.28
CA ASP A 93 127.10 -1.59 77.84
C ASP A 93 126.10 -1.21 78.95
N THR A 94 125.05 -2.01 79.11
CA THR A 94 124.06 -1.85 80.19
C THR A 94 124.60 -2.38 81.52
N GLY A 95 124.51 -1.59 82.59
CA GLY A 95 125.00 -1.96 83.92
C GLY A 95 124.78 -0.87 84.97
N ASN A 96 125.16 -1.16 86.22
CA ASN A 96 125.13 -0.20 87.32
C ASN A 96 126.57 0.08 87.78
N TYR A 97 127.06 1.29 87.55
CA TYR A 97 128.48 1.64 87.58
C TYR A 97 128.84 2.48 88.80
N ALA A 98 129.94 2.13 89.47
CA ALA A 98 130.42 2.78 90.69
C ALA A 98 131.46 3.87 90.40
N LEU A 99 131.30 5.03 91.04
CA LEU A 99 132.15 6.21 90.93
C LEU A 99 132.67 6.58 92.34
N ASN A 100 133.96 6.91 92.46
CA ASN A 100 134.64 7.27 93.71
C ASN A 100 135.11 8.73 93.67
N ILE A 101 135.18 9.39 94.81
CA ILE A 101 135.80 10.71 94.98
C ILE A 101 136.73 10.72 96.20
N GLN A 102 137.87 11.39 96.08
CA GLN A 102 138.75 11.75 97.20
C GLN A 102 138.67 13.27 97.43
N VAL A 103 138.71 13.71 98.69
CA VAL A 103 138.71 15.13 99.10
C VAL A 103 139.82 15.37 100.12
N SER A 104 140.63 16.43 99.93
CA SER A 104 141.79 16.73 100.78
C SER A 104 141.94 18.23 101.08
N ASP A 105 142.31 18.54 102.32
CA ASP A 105 142.72 19.85 102.86
C ASP A 105 144.21 20.18 102.60
N GLY A 106 144.99 19.20 102.13
CA GLY A 106 146.44 19.29 101.95
C GLY A 106 147.27 18.65 103.08
N ALA A 107 146.64 18.16 104.14
CA ALA A 107 147.26 17.41 105.23
C ALA A 107 146.71 15.96 105.33
N GLU A 108 145.39 15.79 105.22
CA GLU A 108 144.63 14.54 105.32
C GLU A 108 143.69 14.35 104.10
N VAL A 109 143.07 13.16 103.96
CA VAL A 109 142.21 12.81 102.81
C VAL A 109 141.03 11.93 103.23
N VAL A 110 139.84 12.17 102.68
CA VAL A 110 138.61 11.36 102.87
C VAL A 110 138.03 10.89 101.52
N GLU A 111 137.41 9.70 101.48
CA GLU A 111 136.79 9.11 100.26
C GLU A 111 135.26 8.99 100.33
N GLY A 112 134.57 8.96 99.18
CA GLY A 112 133.13 8.70 99.06
C GLY A 112 132.70 8.11 97.70
N TYR A 113 131.55 7.42 97.64
CA TYR A 113 131.15 6.57 96.50
C TYR A 113 129.68 6.78 96.02
N LEU A 114 129.41 6.58 94.72
CA LEU A 114 128.10 6.73 94.06
C LEU A 114 127.86 5.64 92.97
N PHE A 115 126.59 5.36 92.61
CA PHE A 115 126.22 4.44 91.53
C PHE A 115 125.26 5.06 90.47
N VAL A 116 125.41 4.70 89.19
CA VAL A 116 124.55 5.15 88.06
C VAL A 116 124.18 3.98 87.13
N ASN A 117 122.92 3.89 86.67
CA ASN A 117 122.37 2.72 85.94
C ASN A 117 122.13 2.97 84.42
N VAL A 118 122.20 1.93 83.57
CA VAL A 118 122.26 2.05 82.09
C VAL A 118 121.39 0.99 81.37
N VAL A 119 120.45 1.35 80.47
CA VAL A 119 119.42 0.45 79.82
C VAL A 119 119.01 0.76 78.35
N LEU A 120 118.21 -0.08 77.68
CA LEU A 120 117.70 0.06 76.27
C LEU A 120 116.16 0.24 76.17
N ASP A 121 115.62 0.66 75.00
CA ASP A 121 114.18 0.97 74.72
C ASP A 121 113.63 0.28 73.44
N ASN A 122 112.31 -0.03 73.34
CA ASN A 122 111.65 -0.81 72.26
C ASN A 122 110.11 -0.55 72.11
N SER A 123 109.63 0.44 71.34
CA SER A 123 108.18 0.76 71.15
C SER A 123 107.62 0.38 69.75
N VAL A 124 106.29 0.35 69.53
CA VAL A 124 105.62 -0.17 68.30
C VAL A 124 104.39 0.67 67.83
N ILE A 125 104.18 0.77 66.50
CA ILE A 125 102.97 1.31 65.82
C ILE A 125 102.29 0.24 64.93
N ILE A 126 100.96 0.30 64.76
CA ILE A 126 100.17 -0.58 63.87
C ILE A 126 99.03 0.20 63.17
N ILE A 127 98.80 0.03 61.86
CA ILE A 127 97.72 0.68 61.07
C ILE A 127 96.57 -0.30 60.67
N TYR A 128 95.33 0.19 60.52
CA TYR A 128 94.17 -0.58 60.04
C TYR A 128 93.09 0.30 59.34
N SER A 129 92.13 -0.33 58.67
CA SER A 129 90.94 0.29 58.02
C SER A 129 89.66 -0.50 58.32
N ASP A 130 88.49 0.14 58.20
CA ASP A 130 87.18 -0.51 58.24
C ASP A 130 86.72 -1.11 56.89
N LYS A 131 87.25 -0.62 55.76
CA LYS A 131 87.01 -1.12 54.39
C LYS A 131 88.30 -1.61 53.72
N ALA A 132 88.15 -2.60 52.86
CA ALA A 132 89.21 -3.11 51.99
C ALA A 132 89.15 -2.57 50.54
N THR A 133 88.01 -1.98 50.14
CA THR A 133 87.75 -1.50 48.78
C THR A 133 86.97 -0.19 48.79
N LEU A 134 87.17 0.65 47.77
CA LEU A 134 86.34 1.82 47.43
C LEU A 134 85.94 1.77 45.94
N THR A 135 84.76 2.30 45.59
CA THR A 135 84.31 2.45 44.18
C THR A 135 84.54 3.88 43.71
N ALA A 136 85.24 4.05 42.58
CA ALA A 136 85.57 5.36 42.03
C ALA A 136 84.33 6.07 41.43
N GLY A 137 84.09 7.31 41.85
CA GLY A 137 83.06 8.20 41.31
C GLY A 137 81.75 8.24 42.12
N ASP A 138 81.56 7.33 43.08
CA ASP A 138 80.35 7.23 43.91
C ASP A 138 80.42 7.99 45.24
N ALA A 139 81.48 8.79 45.47
CA ALA A 139 81.78 9.48 46.74
C ALA A 139 81.94 8.51 47.92
N ASP A 140 82.71 7.44 47.72
CA ASP A 140 82.92 6.37 48.69
C ASP A 140 84.11 6.66 49.63
N SER A 141 83.99 6.30 50.91
CA SER A 141 84.98 6.65 51.95
C SER A 141 85.21 5.55 53.00
N ALA A 142 86.40 5.51 53.60
CA ALA A 142 86.85 4.53 54.60
C ALA A 142 87.47 5.20 55.84
N ASN A 143 87.35 4.57 57.01
CA ASN A 143 87.96 5.04 58.26
C ASN A 143 89.27 4.32 58.54
N ILE A 144 90.36 5.07 58.70
CA ILE A 144 91.72 4.58 58.94
C ILE A 144 92.12 4.86 60.39
N GLY A 145 92.72 3.88 61.06
CA GLY A 145 93.23 4.01 62.43
C GLY A 145 94.68 3.56 62.57
N ALA A 146 95.40 4.15 63.52
CA ALA A 146 96.75 3.72 63.91
C ALA A 146 96.89 3.67 65.43
N ILE A 147 97.51 2.61 65.96
CA ILE A 147 97.68 2.33 67.39
C ILE A 147 99.16 2.39 67.76
N LEU A 148 99.53 3.17 68.77
CA LEU A 148 100.89 3.38 69.24
C LEU A 148 101.06 2.91 70.69
N ARG A 149 102.09 2.08 70.96
CA ARG A 149 102.36 1.48 72.28
C ARG A 149 103.83 1.50 72.65
N ASP A 150 104.09 1.65 73.95
CA ASP A 150 105.43 1.60 74.55
C ASP A 150 105.96 0.15 74.67
N VAL A 151 107.20 0.02 75.13
CA VAL A 151 107.86 -1.27 75.42
C VAL A 151 107.12 -2.18 76.42
N ASN A 152 106.24 -1.61 77.25
CA ASN A 152 105.42 -2.35 78.21
C ASN A 152 104.01 -2.68 77.64
N GLY A 153 103.73 -2.32 76.40
CA GLY A 153 102.42 -2.45 75.75
C GLY A 153 101.37 -1.42 76.21
N GLN A 154 101.77 -0.41 76.99
CA GLN A 154 100.93 0.71 77.40
C GLN A 154 100.72 1.67 76.23
N PRO A 155 99.55 2.32 76.11
CA PRO A 155 99.30 3.28 75.04
C PRO A 155 100.16 4.54 75.21
N ILE A 156 100.77 5.01 74.12
CA ILE A 156 101.41 6.33 74.07
C ILE A 156 100.31 7.35 73.72
N VAL A 157 99.99 8.23 74.66
CA VAL A 157 98.81 9.12 74.63
C VAL A 157 99.23 10.57 74.47
N GLY A 158 98.59 11.30 73.55
CA GLY A 158 98.85 12.73 73.31
C GLY A 158 99.90 13.02 72.23
N ASP A 159 100.39 11.99 71.53
CA ASP A 159 101.44 12.09 70.53
C ASP A 159 100.89 12.09 69.11
N THR A 160 101.60 12.72 68.18
CA THR A 160 101.14 12.90 66.79
C THR A 160 101.59 11.75 65.88
N ILE A 161 100.63 11.17 65.15
CA ILE A 161 100.85 10.26 64.03
C ILE A 161 100.60 11.01 62.71
N HIS A 162 101.51 10.84 61.76
CA HIS A 162 101.44 11.38 60.39
C HIS A 162 100.88 10.31 59.44
N PHE A 163 99.65 10.51 58.96
CA PHE A 163 99.02 9.72 57.90
C PHE A 163 99.32 10.30 56.51
N SER A 164 99.53 9.43 55.54
CA SER A 164 99.64 9.79 54.12
C SER A 164 99.03 8.71 53.23
N ALA A 165 98.40 9.11 52.12
CA ALA A 165 97.88 8.20 51.09
C ALA A 165 98.55 8.48 49.74
N ASP A 166 98.76 7.43 48.95
CA ASP A 166 99.26 7.43 47.58
C ASP A 166 98.28 6.58 46.75
N PRO A 167 97.67 7.10 45.66
CA PRO A 167 97.95 8.38 44.98
C PRO A 167 97.38 9.66 45.65
N ASP A 168 98.07 10.79 45.41
CA ASP A 168 97.81 12.14 45.98
C ASP A 168 96.38 12.69 45.81
N TRP A 169 95.55 12.10 44.95
CA TRP A 169 94.15 12.52 44.77
C TRP A 169 93.21 11.98 45.85
N LEU A 170 93.64 10.98 46.63
CA LEU A 170 92.92 10.49 47.79
C LEU A 170 93.01 11.49 48.95
N LEU A 171 91.85 11.91 49.45
CA LEU A 171 91.76 12.87 50.54
C LEU A 171 91.91 12.13 51.88
N ILE A 172 93.00 12.40 52.61
CA ILE A 172 93.23 11.91 53.98
C ILE A 172 93.74 13.03 54.88
N GLU A 173 93.18 13.18 56.09
CA GLU A 173 93.70 14.16 57.06
C GLU A 173 94.99 13.63 57.68
N SER A 174 96.10 14.33 57.44
CA SER A 174 97.46 13.82 57.67
C SER A 174 97.95 13.88 59.11
N LEU A 175 97.39 14.72 59.97
CA LEU A 175 97.88 14.90 61.35
C LEU A 175 96.81 14.48 62.36
N LYS A 176 97.10 13.46 63.16
CA LYS A 176 96.19 12.98 64.22
C LYS A 176 96.95 12.69 65.50
N ILE A 177 96.34 13.06 66.63
CA ILE A 177 96.90 12.85 67.98
C ILE A 177 96.33 11.56 68.56
N THR A 178 97.15 10.76 69.24
CA THR A 178 96.71 9.53 69.91
C THR A 178 95.81 9.85 71.10
N ASP A 179 94.67 9.18 71.15
CA ASP A 179 93.70 9.29 72.24
C ASP A 179 94.15 8.53 73.51
N SER A 180 93.29 8.48 74.53
CA SER A 180 93.57 7.75 75.78
C SER A 180 93.78 6.22 75.64
N THR A 181 93.56 5.67 74.45
CA THR A 181 93.80 4.25 74.11
C THR A 181 95.06 4.05 73.27
N GLY A 182 95.77 5.14 72.94
CA GLY A 182 96.94 5.14 72.06
C GLY A 182 96.57 5.15 70.58
N THR A 183 95.32 5.48 70.23
CA THR A 183 94.81 5.35 68.87
C THR A 183 94.58 6.72 68.22
N ALA A 184 95.01 6.88 66.98
CA ALA A 184 94.75 8.04 66.14
C ALA A 184 93.87 7.62 64.95
N MET A 185 92.82 8.38 64.64
CA MET A 185 91.82 8.05 63.60
C MET A 185 91.69 9.16 62.54
N THR A 186 91.62 8.76 61.27
CA THR A 186 91.39 9.64 60.10
C THR A 186 90.42 8.97 59.11
N THR A 187 90.03 9.70 58.06
CA THR A 187 89.11 9.22 57.02
C THR A 187 89.79 9.39 55.65
N LEU A 188 89.59 8.42 54.77
CA LEU A 188 90.05 8.36 53.39
C LEU A 188 88.83 8.50 52.46
N ASP A 189 88.87 9.40 51.48
CA ASP A 189 87.77 9.73 50.56
C ASP A 189 88.27 9.70 49.10
N ASP A 190 87.48 9.13 48.18
CA ASP A 190 87.80 8.96 46.75
C ASP A 190 87.71 10.24 45.91
N ALA A 191 87.21 11.34 46.50
CA ALA A 191 87.03 12.65 45.89
C ALA A 191 86.06 12.69 44.69
N GLY A 192 85.31 11.63 44.40
CA GLY A 192 84.36 11.56 43.29
C GLY A 192 85.01 11.63 41.89
N LEU A 193 86.21 11.07 41.70
CA LEU A 193 86.90 11.09 40.42
C LEU A 193 86.41 9.99 39.46
N GLU A 194 85.74 10.41 38.38
CA GLU A 194 85.05 9.55 37.39
C GLU A 194 85.95 8.59 36.56
N TYR A 195 87.27 8.77 36.57
CA TYR A 195 88.17 8.15 35.58
C TYR A 195 89.05 7.02 36.14
N TYR A 196 88.44 5.86 36.40
CA TYR A 196 89.13 4.57 36.47
C TYR A 196 88.46 3.54 35.55
N THR A 197 89.27 2.75 34.83
CA THR A 197 88.78 1.67 33.93
C THR A 197 89.27 0.27 34.32
N TYR A 198 90.13 0.17 35.33
CA TYR A 198 90.69 -1.06 35.86
C TYR A 198 90.84 -0.93 37.39
N PRO A 199 90.78 -2.04 38.15
CA PRO A 199 91.02 -1.98 39.58
C PRO A 199 92.49 -1.65 39.90
N ASP A 200 92.71 -0.80 40.89
CA ASP A 200 94.03 -0.28 41.31
C ASP A 200 94.19 -0.37 42.85
N SER A 201 95.39 -0.16 43.39
CA SER A 201 95.66 -0.29 44.83
C SER A 201 96.29 0.98 45.43
N ALA A 202 95.54 1.65 46.28
CA ALA A 202 95.98 2.75 47.10
C ALA A 202 96.86 2.27 48.28
N MET A 203 97.91 3.00 48.60
CA MET A 203 98.80 2.77 49.74
C MET A 203 98.59 3.84 50.81
N ILE A 204 98.45 3.42 52.07
CA ILE A 204 98.25 4.32 53.22
C ILE A 204 99.34 4.02 54.26
N ILE A 205 100.03 5.05 54.74
CA ILE A 205 101.14 4.92 55.71
C ILE A 205 100.81 5.73 56.96
N ALA A 206 101.09 5.17 58.14
CA ALA A 206 101.08 5.87 59.41
C ALA A 206 102.50 5.93 59.99
N ASN A 207 103.03 7.13 60.19
CA ASN A 207 104.38 7.39 60.69
C ASN A 207 104.33 8.06 62.07
N TYR A 208 105.22 7.67 62.98
CA TYR A 208 105.45 8.32 64.27
C TYR A 208 106.92 8.71 64.38
N GLU A 209 107.18 10.00 64.17
CA GLU A 209 108.54 10.52 63.90
C GLU A 209 109.48 10.47 65.10
N LEU A 210 108.97 10.59 66.34
CA LEU A 210 109.80 10.71 67.54
C LEU A 210 110.69 9.47 67.78
N LEU A 211 110.16 8.28 67.46
CA LEU A 211 110.88 6.99 67.57
C LEU A 211 111.14 6.34 66.19
N GLY A 212 110.85 7.04 65.08
CA GLY A 212 111.05 6.53 63.72
C GLY A 212 110.22 5.29 63.37
N LEU A 213 109.02 5.15 63.95
CA LEU A 213 108.15 3.99 63.72
C LEU A 213 107.19 4.24 62.55
N ALA A 214 106.93 3.24 61.72
CA ALA A 214 105.97 3.32 60.62
C ALA A 214 105.26 1.98 60.36
N ASP A 215 104.03 2.03 59.86
CA ASP A 215 103.28 0.87 59.35
C ASP A 215 102.43 1.25 58.12
N THR A 216 102.13 0.27 57.26
CA THR A 216 101.56 0.47 55.92
C THR A 216 100.36 -0.45 55.63
N LEU A 217 99.32 0.11 55.01
CA LEU A 217 98.08 -0.55 54.59
C LEU A 217 97.83 -0.35 53.09
N TYR A 218 97.07 -1.25 52.47
CA TYR A 218 96.59 -1.10 51.08
C TYR A 218 95.06 -1.25 51.00
N ILE A 219 94.43 -0.46 50.12
CA ILE A 219 92.98 -0.49 49.81
C ILE A 219 92.80 -0.52 48.29
N THR A 220 91.87 -1.32 47.77
CA THR A 220 91.65 -1.45 46.32
C THR A 220 90.55 -0.51 45.79
N ILE A 221 90.84 0.21 44.71
CA ILE A 221 89.89 1.11 44.02
C ILE A 221 89.27 0.36 42.83
N MET A 222 87.95 0.43 42.64
CA MET A 222 87.20 -0.25 41.58
C MET A 222 86.60 0.75 40.57
N PRO A 223 86.51 0.42 39.26
CA PRO A 223 85.89 1.28 38.23
C PRO A 223 84.34 1.25 38.26
N PRO A 224 83.66 2.29 37.74
CA PRO A 224 82.19 2.35 37.68
C PRO A 224 81.57 1.36 36.68
N PRO A 225 80.28 1.00 36.84
CA PRO A 225 79.60 0.02 35.99
C PRO A 225 79.31 0.50 34.57
N ILE A 226 79.38 -0.41 33.60
CA ILE A 226 79.07 -0.14 32.18
C ILE A 226 77.59 -0.44 31.90
N VAL A 227 76.94 0.39 31.08
CA VAL A 227 75.55 0.20 30.63
C VAL A 227 75.40 0.28 29.12
N SER A 228 74.29 -0.24 28.60
CA SER A 228 73.87 -0.13 27.21
C SER A 228 72.44 0.42 27.11
N LEU A 229 72.23 1.32 26.15
CA LEU A 229 70.93 1.91 25.83
C LEU A 229 70.62 1.63 24.36
N PHE A 230 69.41 1.16 24.06
CA PHE A 230 68.96 0.86 22.69
C PHE A 230 67.57 1.44 22.44
N ILE A 231 67.43 2.29 21.41
CA ILE A 231 66.15 2.92 21.03
C ILE A 231 65.49 2.20 19.85
N TYR A 232 64.17 2.07 19.88
CA TYR A 232 63.37 1.47 18.79
C TYR A 232 61.98 2.11 18.69
N SER A 233 61.25 1.82 17.60
CA SER A 233 59.85 2.19 17.42
C SER A 233 59.02 1.06 16.81
N ASP A 234 57.70 1.12 16.97
CA ASP A 234 56.74 0.29 16.21
C ASP A 234 56.68 0.66 14.71
N ARG A 235 56.94 1.93 14.37
CA ARG A 235 56.93 2.42 12.98
C ARG A 235 57.92 3.58 12.76
N ASN A 236 58.57 3.57 11.60
CA ASN A 236 59.57 4.60 11.23
C ASN A 236 59.07 5.55 10.13
N VAL A 237 57.78 5.48 9.78
CA VAL A 237 57.11 6.36 8.80
C VAL A 237 55.75 6.76 9.36
N LEU A 238 55.42 8.04 9.30
CA LEU A 238 54.16 8.66 9.71
C LEU A 238 53.63 9.58 8.60
N THR A 239 52.35 9.95 8.67
CA THR A 239 51.73 10.91 7.73
C THR A 239 51.31 12.20 8.45
N ALA A 240 51.74 13.35 7.95
CA ALA A 240 51.44 14.64 8.57
C ALA A 240 49.95 15.01 8.49
N GLY A 241 49.44 15.64 9.56
CA GLY A 241 48.09 16.22 9.60
C GLY A 241 46.95 15.20 9.77
N VAL A 242 47.25 13.92 9.96
CA VAL A 242 46.32 12.88 10.43
C VAL A 242 46.74 12.42 11.83
N ALA A 243 45.84 11.78 12.58
CA ALA A 243 46.14 11.26 13.92
C ALA A 243 46.98 9.97 13.84
N ASP A 244 48.23 10.08 13.41
CA ASP A 244 49.20 9.00 13.22
C ASP A 244 50.43 9.23 14.09
N TYR A 245 50.64 8.33 15.05
CA TYR A 245 51.65 8.44 16.10
C TYR A 245 52.50 7.16 16.16
N ALA A 246 53.74 7.30 16.64
CA ALA A 246 54.67 6.20 16.82
C ALA A 246 54.91 5.94 18.31
N THR A 247 54.96 4.67 18.72
CA THR A 247 55.38 4.27 20.07
C THR A 247 56.89 4.05 20.04
N ILE A 248 57.62 4.81 20.86
CA ILE A 248 59.08 4.72 20.95
C ILE A 248 59.44 4.03 22.26
N GLY A 249 60.35 3.05 22.20
CA GLY A 249 60.91 2.39 23.37
C GLY A 249 62.41 2.60 23.47
N ALA A 250 62.92 2.73 24.69
CA ALA A 250 64.35 2.68 24.98
C ALA A 250 64.62 1.61 26.04
N ILE A 251 65.51 0.67 25.74
CA ILE A 251 65.88 -0.45 26.62
C ILE A 251 67.23 -0.13 27.27
N LEU A 252 67.27 -0.07 28.61
CA LEU A 252 68.48 0.16 29.40
C LEU A 252 68.92 -1.15 30.08
N ARG A 253 70.19 -1.53 29.91
CA ARG A 253 70.78 -2.75 30.49
C ARG A 253 72.16 -2.52 31.06
N ASP A 254 72.52 -3.30 32.07
CA ASP A 254 73.88 -3.36 32.61
C ASP A 254 74.85 -4.18 31.73
N ALA A 255 76.11 -4.27 32.18
CA ALA A 255 77.18 -5.04 31.52
C ALA A 255 76.88 -6.55 31.42
N ASP A 256 76.07 -7.10 32.32
CA ASP A 256 75.62 -8.50 32.33
C ASP A 256 74.31 -8.70 31.52
N ASN A 257 73.92 -7.67 30.74
CA ASN A 257 72.74 -7.63 29.90
C ASN A 257 71.41 -7.80 30.68
N GLN A 258 71.41 -7.54 31.99
CA GLN A 258 70.22 -7.48 32.82
C GLN A 258 69.52 -6.12 32.69
N PRO A 259 68.18 -6.07 32.81
CA PRO A 259 67.44 -4.81 32.72
C PRO A 259 67.69 -3.91 33.93
N ILE A 260 67.94 -2.63 33.70
CA ILE A 260 68.00 -1.62 34.77
C ILE A 260 66.57 -1.07 34.95
N ILE A 261 65.98 -1.30 36.11
CA ILE A 261 64.55 -1.10 36.41
C ILE A 261 64.36 0.10 37.34
N GLY A 262 63.41 0.98 37.02
CA GLY A 262 63.07 2.15 37.86
C GLY A 262 63.88 3.40 37.55
N ASP A 263 64.75 3.36 36.55
CA ASP A 263 65.65 4.45 36.16
C ASP A 263 65.04 5.35 35.08
N THR A 264 65.52 6.59 35.00
CA THR A 264 64.94 7.61 34.12
C THR A 264 65.69 7.74 32.80
N ILE A 265 64.97 7.59 31.68
CA ILE A 265 65.42 7.92 30.32
C ILE A 265 64.83 9.27 29.91
N LEU A 266 65.69 10.15 29.38
CA LEU A 266 65.31 11.40 28.74
C LEU A 266 65.19 11.19 27.24
N PHE A 267 63.98 11.38 26.71
CA PHE A 267 63.72 11.47 25.28
C PHE A 267 63.76 12.93 24.82
N SER A 268 64.29 13.17 23.62
CA SER A 268 64.25 14.46 22.93
C SER A 268 64.02 14.26 21.43
N VAL A 269 63.50 15.30 20.76
CA VAL A 269 63.17 15.27 19.33
C VAL A 269 63.62 16.54 18.63
N TYR A 270 64.05 16.41 17.38
CA TYR A 270 64.42 17.52 16.50
C TYR A 270 63.85 17.33 15.09
N PRO A 271 63.27 18.37 14.45
CA PRO A 271 63.04 19.72 14.97
C PRO A 271 62.01 19.79 16.12
N VAL A 272 62.04 20.89 16.87
CA VAL A 272 61.28 21.10 18.12
C VAL A 272 59.76 21.30 17.95
N TRP A 273 59.21 21.01 16.77
CA TRP A 273 57.77 21.09 16.48
C TRP A 273 57.06 19.74 16.59
N PHE A 274 57.81 18.64 16.55
CA PHE A 274 57.32 17.31 16.93
C PHE A 274 57.22 17.20 18.45
N ILE A 275 56.31 16.35 18.95
CA ILE A 275 56.10 16.14 20.38
C ILE A 275 56.52 14.72 20.77
N ILE A 276 57.24 14.60 21.87
CA ILE A 276 57.57 13.32 22.51
C ILE A 276 57.47 13.47 24.02
N GLU A 277 56.82 12.54 24.70
CA GLU A 277 56.69 12.61 26.17
C GLU A 277 58.01 12.21 26.85
N SER A 278 58.49 13.06 27.77
CA SER A 278 59.77 12.90 28.45
C SER A 278 59.71 13.66 29.79
N PRO A 279 60.32 13.18 30.89
CA PRO A 279 61.07 11.92 31.06
C PRO A 279 60.18 10.68 31.08
N LYS A 280 60.78 9.48 30.97
CA LYS A 280 60.12 8.18 31.19
C LYS A 280 60.97 7.27 32.06
N VAL A 281 60.32 6.40 32.83
CA VAL A 281 60.96 5.46 33.75
C VAL A 281 60.99 4.06 33.14
N THR A 282 62.07 3.31 33.34
CA THR A 282 62.20 1.93 32.87
C THR A 282 61.33 0.97 33.66
N ASP A 283 60.61 0.10 32.96
CA ASP A 283 59.74 -0.93 33.53
C ASP A 283 60.54 -2.16 34.00
N SER A 284 59.83 -3.22 34.42
CA SER A 284 60.44 -4.50 34.86
C SER A 284 61.24 -5.24 33.78
N THR A 285 61.23 -4.77 32.53
CA THR A 285 62.03 -5.30 31.41
C THR A 285 63.20 -4.38 31.03
N GLY A 286 63.40 -3.28 31.76
CA GLY A 286 64.38 -2.24 31.47
C GLY A 286 63.92 -1.27 30.38
N THR A 287 62.63 -1.29 30.01
CA THR A 287 62.11 -0.53 28.87
C THR A 287 61.37 0.72 29.34
N ALA A 288 61.77 1.89 28.84
CA ALA A 288 61.03 3.14 28.96
C ALA A 288 60.24 3.39 27.66
N LEU A 289 58.92 3.52 27.74
CA LEU A 289 58.03 3.73 26.59
C LEU A 289 57.48 5.16 26.54
N THR A 290 57.44 5.74 25.33
CA THR A 290 56.85 7.05 25.06
C THR A 290 56.10 7.06 23.73
N ILE A 291 55.28 8.10 23.52
CA ILE A 291 54.58 8.37 22.26
C ILE A 291 55.27 9.55 21.58
N PHE A 292 55.63 9.36 20.32
CA PHE A 292 55.96 10.41 19.36
C PHE A 292 54.69 10.76 18.59
N ASP A 293 54.35 12.04 18.53
CA ASP A 293 53.16 12.55 17.84
C ASP A 293 53.52 13.73 16.93
N ASP A 294 52.94 13.76 15.73
CA ASP A 294 53.09 14.85 14.77
C ASP A 294 51.91 15.83 14.86
N LEU A 295 52.03 16.81 15.76
CA LEU A 295 51.14 17.98 15.78
C LEU A 295 51.59 19.09 14.82
N GLY A 296 52.41 18.76 13.81
CA GLY A 296 52.86 19.68 12.77
C GLY A 296 51.73 20.22 11.89
N PRO A 297 51.91 21.40 11.28
CA PRO A 297 50.91 21.97 10.39
C PRO A 297 50.77 21.15 9.10
N ALA A 298 49.54 20.86 8.67
CA ALA A 298 49.21 20.02 7.50
C ALA A 298 49.61 20.60 6.12
N TYR A 299 50.61 21.48 6.05
CA TYR A 299 51.07 22.16 4.83
C TYR A 299 52.45 21.66 4.34
N TYR A 300 52.95 20.54 4.87
CA TYR A 300 54.12 19.88 4.30
C TYR A 300 53.80 19.42 2.87
N THR A 301 54.66 19.75 1.92
CA THR A 301 54.58 19.31 0.51
C THR A 301 55.71 18.37 0.11
N TYR A 302 56.59 18.04 1.06
CA TYR A 302 57.74 17.16 0.92
C TYR A 302 57.91 16.34 2.20
N PRO A 303 58.50 15.12 2.12
CA PRO A 303 58.78 14.33 3.30
C PRO A 303 59.87 14.98 4.18
N ASP A 304 59.64 15.00 5.49
CA ASP A 304 60.57 15.45 6.53
C ASP A 304 61.11 14.25 7.34
N SER A 305 62.14 14.47 8.17
CA SER A 305 62.69 13.42 9.04
C SER A 305 62.96 13.95 10.45
N ALA A 306 62.21 13.43 11.41
CA ALA A 306 62.37 13.69 12.82
C ALA A 306 63.51 12.83 13.39
N ARG A 307 64.47 13.47 14.08
CA ARG A 307 65.52 12.77 14.84
C ARG A 307 65.09 12.67 16.30
N VAL A 308 64.87 11.45 16.78
CA VAL A 308 64.55 11.14 18.17
C VAL A 308 65.79 10.61 18.87
N VAL A 309 66.10 11.12 20.06
CA VAL A 309 67.27 10.70 20.86
C VAL A 309 66.79 10.28 22.25
N ALA A 310 67.19 9.08 22.68
CA ALA A 310 67.06 8.63 24.05
C ALA A 310 68.41 8.77 24.76
N SER A 311 68.40 9.20 26.02
CA SER A 311 69.60 9.48 26.81
C SER A 311 69.42 9.10 28.28
N TYR A 312 70.49 8.58 28.87
CA TYR A 312 70.61 8.16 30.26
C TYR A 312 71.80 8.89 30.88
N GLU A 313 71.51 10.02 31.54
CA GLU A 313 72.49 10.94 32.11
C GLU A 313 73.48 10.30 33.11
N PRO A 314 73.09 9.42 34.06
CA PRO A 314 73.99 8.96 35.12
C PRO A 314 75.27 8.28 34.64
N LEU A 315 75.25 7.67 33.45
CA LEU A 315 76.41 7.01 32.83
C LEU A 315 76.62 7.46 31.36
N GLY A 316 76.06 8.60 30.97
CA GLY A 316 76.29 9.24 29.66
C GLY A 316 75.87 8.44 28.42
N ALA A 317 75.00 7.44 28.55
CA ALA A 317 74.59 6.58 27.43
C ALA A 317 73.49 7.24 26.60
N ALA A 318 73.60 7.19 25.26
CA ALA A 318 72.61 7.76 24.34
C ALA A 318 72.48 6.94 23.05
N ASP A 319 71.28 6.90 22.47
CA ASP A 319 70.99 6.26 21.18
C ASP A 319 69.97 7.08 20.36
N THR A 320 69.96 6.93 19.03
CA THR A 320 69.23 7.81 18.09
C THR A 320 68.44 7.03 17.04
N LEU A 321 67.16 7.40 16.89
CA LEU A 321 66.24 6.93 15.86
C LEU A 321 65.86 8.06 14.89
N TYR A 322 65.52 7.71 13.66
CA TYR A 322 64.91 8.62 12.68
C TYR A 322 63.52 8.13 12.28
N ILE A 323 62.54 9.04 12.26
CA ILE A 323 61.17 8.81 11.81
C ILE A 323 60.91 9.72 10.61
N THR A 324 60.44 9.16 9.51
CA THR A 324 60.06 9.92 8.31
C THR A 324 58.62 10.39 8.43
N VAL A 325 58.36 11.67 8.18
CA VAL A 325 57.00 12.22 8.16
C VAL A 325 56.67 12.60 6.72
N LEU A 326 55.68 11.92 6.13
CA LEU A 326 55.22 12.18 4.76
C LEU A 326 54.21 13.33 4.73
N PRO A 327 54.13 14.12 3.64
CA PRO A 327 53.07 15.10 3.46
C PRO A 327 51.68 14.42 3.41
N PRO A 328 50.59 15.12 3.79
CA PRO A 328 49.25 14.56 3.68
C PRO A 328 48.93 14.17 2.23
N PRO A 329 48.27 13.01 2.00
CA PRO A 329 48.01 12.52 0.65
C PRO A 329 47.02 13.42 -0.10
N ILE A 330 47.43 13.90 -1.27
CA ILE A 330 46.61 14.74 -2.14
C ILE A 330 45.61 13.86 -2.91
N ILE A 331 44.34 14.24 -2.90
CA ILE A 331 43.29 13.60 -3.70
C ILE A 331 43.45 14.01 -5.16
N ASP A 332 43.47 13.03 -6.07
CA ASP A 332 43.61 13.24 -7.51
C ASP A 332 42.24 13.31 -8.19
N HIS A 333 41.42 12.27 -8.02
CA HIS A 333 40.07 12.24 -8.57
C HIS A 333 39.11 11.34 -7.77
N ILE A 334 37.81 11.54 -8.00
CA ILE A 334 36.74 10.73 -7.42
C ILE A 334 35.90 10.16 -8.55
N THR A 335 35.66 8.85 -8.52
CA THR A 335 34.73 8.19 -9.45
C THR A 335 33.42 7.84 -8.76
N LEU A 336 32.30 8.19 -9.38
CA LEU A 336 30.96 7.82 -8.93
C LEU A 336 30.40 6.65 -9.74
N THR A 337 29.81 5.68 -9.04
CA THR A 337 29.09 4.56 -9.64
C THR A 337 27.82 4.26 -8.84
N SER A 338 26.77 3.79 -9.51
CA SER A 338 25.57 3.26 -8.88
C SER A 338 24.89 2.25 -9.80
N PRO A 339 24.33 1.14 -9.26
CA PRO A 339 23.43 0.27 -10.03
C PRO A 339 22.19 1.03 -10.58
N GLY A 340 21.81 2.14 -9.95
CA GLY A 340 20.70 2.99 -10.39
C GLY A 340 20.98 3.84 -11.63
N SER A 341 22.20 3.82 -12.21
CA SER A 341 22.49 4.58 -13.44
C SER A 341 21.74 4.08 -14.68
N ALA A 342 21.15 2.88 -14.61
CA ALA A 342 20.21 2.38 -15.62
C ALA A 342 18.80 3.02 -15.50
N GLY A 343 18.56 3.77 -14.42
CA GLY A 343 17.31 4.43 -14.06
C GLY A 343 16.61 3.80 -12.86
N MET A 344 15.68 4.55 -12.27
CA MET A 344 14.93 4.20 -11.06
C MET A 344 13.47 4.65 -11.16
N VAL A 345 12.59 4.15 -10.29
CA VAL A 345 11.20 4.63 -10.26
C VAL A 345 11.12 5.98 -9.54
N GLY A 346 10.54 6.99 -10.19
CA GLY A 346 10.36 8.35 -9.67
C GLY A 346 9.22 8.49 -8.64
N ASN A 347 9.17 7.61 -7.64
CA ASN A 347 8.08 7.50 -6.66
C ASN A 347 8.41 8.05 -5.26
N GLY A 348 9.58 8.66 -5.06
CA GLY A 348 9.99 9.20 -3.76
C GLY A 348 10.40 8.16 -2.70
N ILE A 349 10.37 6.86 -3.02
CA ILE A 349 10.62 5.77 -2.08
C ILE A 349 11.56 4.68 -2.62
N ASP A 350 11.79 4.62 -3.93
CA ASP A 350 12.73 3.69 -4.56
C ASP A 350 14.17 4.09 -4.25
N THR A 351 15.06 3.11 -4.06
CA THR A 351 16.37 3.39 -3.48
C THR A 351 17.50 2.58 -4.10
N THR A 352 18.63 3.23 -4.31
CA THR A 352 19.87 2.61 -4.80
C THR A 352 21.06 3.00 -3.92
N THR A 353 22.19 2.36 -4.18
CA THR A 353 23.47 2.68 -3.52
C THR A 353 24.32 3.52 -4.47
N VAL A 354 24.81 4.65 -4.00
CA VAL A 354 25.81 5.47 -4.69
C VAL A 354 27.16 5.22 -4.03
N THR A 355 28.15 4.88 -4.85
CA THR A 355 29.49 4.50 -4.42
C THR A 355 30.49 5.51 -5.00
N ALA A 356 31.13 6.30 -4.13
CA ALA A 356 32.29 7.09 -4.47
C ALA A 356 33.56 6.28 -4.19
N ARG A 357 34.47 6.23 -5.17
CA ARG A 357 35.84 5.72 -4.97
C ARG A 357 36.82 6.86 -5.16
N VAL A 358 37.58 7.16 -4.11
CA VAL A 358 38.49 8.29 -4.00
C VAL A 358 39.93 7.82 -4.23
N PHE A 359 40.61 8.45 -5.18
CA PHE A 359 41.98 8.14 -5.58
C PHE A 359 42.94 9.26 -5.16
N LEU A 360 44.17 8.88 -4.84
CA LEU A 360 45.26 9.78 -4.49
C LEU A 360 46.17 10.02 -5.69
N GLU A 361 46.94 11.11 -5.65
CA GLU A 361 48.02 11.37 -6.59
C GLU A 361 49.05 10.21 -6.54
N GLY A 362 49.18 9.46 -7.63
CA GLY A 362 49.94 8.20 -7.69
C GLY A 362 49.09 6.95 -7.93
N GLY A 363 47.76 7.03 -7.81
CA GLY A 363 46.81 5.96 -8.15
C GLY A 363 46.40 5.04 -6.99
N ASP A 364 46.94 5.25 -5.79
CA ASP A 364 46.50 4.58 -4.57
C ASP A 364 45.13 5.07 -4.11
N TYR A 365 44.51 4.33 -3.19
CA TYR A 365 43.21 4.67 -2.61
C TYR A 365 43.35 5.59 -1.40
N ALA A 366 42.41 6.53 -1.24
CA ALA A 366 42.38 7.39 -0.06
C ALA A 366 42.22 6.57 1.24
N PRO A 367 42.87 7.00 2.35
CA PRO A 367 42.82 6.27 3.61
C PRO A 367 41.42 6.28 4.23
N ALA A 368 41.14 5.27 5.04
CA ALA A 368 39.88 5.20 5.80
C ALA A 368 39.77 6.40 6.77
N GLY A 369 38.59 7.00 6.84
CA GLY A 369 38.35 8.25 7.57
C GLY A 369 38.35 9.52 6.71
N THR A 370 38.83 9.47 5.45
CA THR A 370 38.77 10.62 4.52
C THR A 370 37.32 11.04 4.28
N ALA A 371 36.98 12.30 4.56
CA ALA A 371 35.60 12.79 4.46
C ALA A 371 35.14 12.97 3.01
N VAL A 372 33.90 12.59 2.70
CA VAL A 372 33.26 12.72 1.39
C VAL A 372 31.86 13.30 1.57
N HIS A 373 31.56 14.39 0.87
CA HIS A 373 30.22 14.96 0.80
C HIS A 373 29.58 14.63 -0.56
N PHE A 374 28.34 14.15 -0.57
CA PHE A 374 27.57 13.89 -1.78
C PHE A 374 26.49 14.97 -1.98
N TYR A 375 26.44 15.54 -3.17
CA TYR A 375 25.41 16.48 -3.62
C TYR A 375 24.48 15.81 -4.63
N THR A 376 23.22 16.25 -4.69
CA THR A 376 22.28 15.84 -5.74
C THR A 376 21.35 16.97 -6.14
N THR A 377 20.92 17.00 -7.40
CA THR A 377 19.90 17.95 -7.89
C THR A 377 18.47 17.55 -7.53
N LEU A 378 18.18 16.26 -7.38
CA LEU A 378 16.85 15.69 -7.14
C LEU A 378 16.96 14.43 -6.27
N GLY A 379 15.97 14.19 -5.41
CA GLY A 379 15.96 13.02 -4.51
C GLY A 379 16.65 13.33 -3.18
N THR A 380 17.15 12.31 -2.49
CA THR A 380 17.81 12.49 -1.18
C THR A 380 18.93 11.47 -0.97
N LEU A 381 20.06 11.95 -0.44
CA LEU A 381 21.23 11.15 -0.10
C LEU A 381 21.29 10.93 1.43
N ILE A 382 21.45 9.68 1.85
CA ILE A 382 21.40 9.27 3.26
C ILE A 382 22.60 8.35 3.57
N PRO A 383 23.60 8.82 4.33
CA PRO A 383 23.87 10.24 4.63
C PRO A 383 24.40 11.00 3.39
N SER A 384 24.31 12.32 3.40
CA SER A 384 25.05 13.20 2.47
C SER A 384 26.56 13.20 2.77
N ASP A 385 26.89 13.19 4.06
CA ASP A 385 28.25 13.25 4.58
C ASP A 385 28.67 11.88 5.10
N THR A 386 29.79 11.36 4.61
CA THR A 386 30.32 10.07 5.04
C THR A 386 31.84 10.09 5.03
N VAL A 387 32.45 8.97 5.42
CA VAL A 387 33.89 8.77 5.33
C VAL A 387 34.23 7.56 4.45
N VAL A 388 35.39 7.64 3.81
CA VAL A 388 36.03 6.53 3.12
C VAL A 388 36.25 5.38 4.11
N GLN A 389 35.92 4.17 3.68
CA GLN A 389 36.16 2.92 4.38
C GLN A 389 37.39 2.20 3.78
N SER A 390 37.57 0.92 4.08
CA SER A 390 38.64 0.10 3.48
C SER A 390 38.57 0.13 1.94
N GLY A 391 39.71 0.41 1.29
CA GLY A 391 39.84 0.38 -0.17
C GLY A 391 39.35 1.63 -0.91
N GLY A 392 39.32 2.80 -0.26
CA GLY A 392 39.01 4.08 -0.92
C GLY A 392 37.53 4.34 -1.18
N ILE A 393 36.63 3.54 -0.59
CA ILE A 393 35.20 3.54 -0.89
C ILE A 393 34.39 4.31 0.16
N ALA A 394 33.63 5.31 -0.29
CA ALA A 394 32.58 6.00 0.45
C ALA A 394 31.21 5.65 -0.15
N ILE A 395 30.19 5.47 0.69
CA ILE A 395 28.86 5.00 0.26
C ILE A 395 27.76 5.90 0.85
N ALA A 396 26.79 6.26 0.01
CA ALA A 396 25.53 6.88 0.39
C ALA A 396 24.34 6.07 -0.18
N LYS A 397 23.24 6.00 0.56
CA LYS A 397 21.96 5.51 0.03
C LYS A 397 21.27 6.66 -0.68
N PHE A 398 20.92 6.49 -1.96
CA PHE A 398 20.12 7.44 -2.70
C PHE A 398 18.65 7.01 -2.74
N VAL A 399 17.75 7.94 -2.46
CA VAL A 399 16.29 7.79 -2.56
C VAL A 399 15.82 8.67 -3.72
N SER A 400 14.98 8.12 -4.60
CA SER A 400 14.45 8.84 -5.76
C SER A 400 13.59 10.05 -5.36
N ALA A 401 13.38 10.96 -6.30
CA ALA A 401 12.38 12.03 -6.15
C ALA A 401 10.99 11.57 -6.57
N VAL A 402 9.97 12.39 -6.30
CA VAL A 402 8.64 12.28 -6.94
C VAL A 402 8.63 13.17 -8.18
N SER A 403 9.39 12.75 -9.21
CA SER A 403 9.55 13.46 -10.48
C SER A 403 10.12 12.53 -11.54
N LEU A 404 9.86 12.79 -12.82
CA LEU A 404 10.42 12.03 -13.96
C LEU A 404 11.69 12.65 -14.58
N ASP A 405 12.24 13.70 -13.97
CA ASP A 405 13.50 14.32 -14.40
C ASP A 405 14.72 13.48 -13.99
N THR A 406 15.87 13.74 -14.62
CA THR A 406 17.15 13.10 -14.29
C THR A 406 17.78 13.73 -13.05
N ALA A 407 18.07 12.92 -12.04
CA ALA A 407 18.92 13.34 -10.93
C ALA A 407 20.40 13.32 -11.35
N PHE A 408 21.11 14.40 -11.05
CA PHE A 408 22.56 14.50 -11.21
C PHE A 408 23.20 14.46 -9.82
N ILE A 409 24.22 13.62 -9.66
CA ILE A 409 24.91 13.38 -8.39
C ILE A 409 26.40 13.67 -8.58
N THR A 410 26.99 14.42 -7.66
CA THR A 410 28.42 14.68 -7.57
C THR A 410 28.91 14.44 -6.13
N ALA A 411 30.18 14.12 -5.97
CA ALA A 411 30.81 13.99 -4.66
C ALA A 411 32.05 14.88 -4.57
N GLU A 412 32.32 15.41 -3.38
CA GLU A 412 33.46 16.27 -3.09
C GLU A 412 34.28 15.69 -1.93
N SER A 413 35.61 15.76 -2.06
CA SER A 413 36.56 15.43 -1.00
C SER A 413 37.84 16.21 -1.21
N GLY A 414 38.36 16.86 -0.16
CA GLY A 414 39.61 17.65 -0.23
C GLY A 414 39.60 18.80 -1.24
N GLY A 415 38.42 19.30 -1.64
CA GLY A 415 38.26 20.31 -2.70
C GLY A 415 38.26 19.75 -4.14
N VAL A 416 38.38 18.43 -4.31
CA VAL A 416 38.22 17.74 -5.60
C VAL A 416 36.77 17.29 -5.76
N ILE A 417 36.18 17.56 -6.91
CA ILE A 417 34.81 17.16 -7.28
C ILE A 417 34.88 15.98 -8.27
N SER A 418 33.98 15.00 -8.09
CA SER A 418 33.86 13.81 -8.93
C SER A 418 33.39 14.09 -10.36
N ASN A 419 33.38 13.05 -11.21
CA ASN A 419 32.48 13.04 -12.36
C ASN A 419 31.01 13.19 -11.92
N GLU A 420 30.18 13.73 -12.80
CA GLU A 420 28.73 13.70 -12.63
C GLU A 420 28.19 12.29 -12.88
N LEU A 421 27.27 11.83 -12.04
CA LEU A 421 26.53 10.59 -12.18
C LEU A 421 25.05 10.92 -12.44
N SER A 422 24.55 10.56 -13.62
CA SER A 422 23.14 10.75 -14.00
C SER A 422 22.30 9.52 -13.65
N ILE A 423 21.16 9.72 -13.00
CA ILE A 423 20.14 8.70 -12.71
C ILE A 423 18.80 9.19 -13.26
N PRO A 424 18.32 8.66 -14.40
CA PRO A 424 17.02 9.03 -14.95
C PRO A 424 15.89 8.39 -14.12
N PHE A 425 14.81 9.14 -13.89
CA PHE A 425 13.61 8.60 -13.27
C PHE A 425 12.55 8.20 -14.30
N PHE A 426 11.92 7.05 -14.06
CA PHE A 426 10.86 6.51 -14.89
C PHE A 426 9.56 6.36 -14.07
N PRO A 427 8.38 6.41 -14.72
CA PRO A 427 7.12 6.12 -14.05
C PRO A 427 7.08 4.66 -13.58
N GLY A 428 6.27 4.39 -12.56
CA GLY A 428 6.06 3.06 -12.01
C GLY A 428 5.23 2.16 -12.93
N SER A 429 4.85 1.00 -12.40
CA SER A 429 3.90 0.12 -13.08
C SER A 429 2.51 0.79 -13.18
N PRO A 430 1.79 0.63 -14.32
CA PRO A 430 0.41 1.07 -14.45
C PRO A 430 -0.45 0.58 -13.29
N THR A 431 -1.25 1.48 -12.74
CA THR A 431 -2.15 1.21 -11.60
C THR A 431 -3.56 1.72 -11.87
N ASP A 432 -3.73 2.81 -12.63
CA ASP A 432 -5.04 3.43 -12.90
C ASP A 432 -5.18 3.85 -14.37
N ILE A 433 -6.42 3.93 -14.87
CA ILE A 433 -6.77 4.38 -16.22
C ILE A 433 -8.00 5.30 -16.15
N VAL A 434 -7.80 6.58 -16.50
CA VAL A 434 -8.79 7.64 -16.27
C VAL A 434 -9.17 8.39 -17.55
N LEU A 435 -10.43 8.80 -17.66
CA LEU A 435 -10.90 9.66 -18.75
C LEU A 435 -10.35 11.08 -18.57
N VAL A 436 -9.75 11.64 -19.62
CA VAL A 436 -9.17 12.98 -19.61
C VAL A 436 -10.09 13.97 -20.29
N CYS A 437 -10.51 13.68 -21.53
CA CYS A 437 -11.44 14.53 -22.27
C CYS A 437 -12.11 13.78 -23.45
N ILE A 438 -13.21 14.36 -23.94
CA ILE A 438 -13.92 13.96 -25.15
C ILE A 438 -14.17 15.24 -25.95
N TYR A 439 -13.78 15.28 -27.23
CA TYR A 439 -13.93 16.47 -28.06
C TYR A 439 -14.29 16.15 -29.52
N PRO A 440 -15.42 16.66 -30.06
CA PRO A 440 -16.49 17.38 -29.34
C PRO A 440 -17.22 16.47 -28.32
N PRO A 441 -17.81 17.02 -27.25
CA PRO A 441 -18.49 16.23 -26.21
C PRO A 441 -19.89 15.74 -26.63
N ASN A 442 -20.53 16.46 -27.57
CA ASN A 442 -21.81 16.10 -28.16
C ASN A 442 -21.54 15.62 -29.59
N LEU A 443 -21.96 14.40 -29.91
CA LEU A 443 -21.93 13.85 -31.26
C LEU A 443 -23.33 13.92 -31.87
N ILE A 444 -23.42 14.04 -33.20
CA ILE A 444 -24.66 13.87 -33.95
C ILE A 444 -24.47 12.66 -34.87
N VAL A 445 -25.53 11.91 -35.18
CA VAL A 445 -25.51 10.83 -36.19
C VAL A 445 -24.90 11.32 -37.51
N ASP A 446 -24.14 10.45 -38.17
CA ASP A 446 -23.36 10.75 -39.39
C ASP A 446 -22.39 11.97 -39.29
N GLY A 447 -22.14 12.46 -38.06
CA GLY A 447 -21.32 13.62 -37.76
C GLY A 447 -19.80 13.36 -37.74
N PRO A 448 -18.98 14.41 -37.53
CA PRO A 448 -17.54 14.26 -37.39
C PRO A 448 -17.16 13.45 -36.14
N PRO A 449 -16.05 12.68 -36.17
CA PRO A 449 -15.65 11.85 -35.03
C PRO A 449 -15.18 12.67 -33.82
N ALA A 450 -15.44 12.16 -32.62
CA ALA A 450 -14.88 12.68 -31.38
C ALA A 450 -13.54 12.03 -31.06
N ALA A 451 -12.56 12.85 -30.68
CA ALA A 451 -11.34 12.40 -30.04
C ALA A 451 -11.62 12.16 -28.55
N ILE A 452 -11.42 10.92 -28.11
CA ILE A 452 -11.53 10.46 -26.72
C ILE A 452 -10.11 10.25 -26.21
N THR A 453 -9.73 10.91 -25.12
CA THR A 453 -8.39 10.78 -24.52
C THR A 453 -8.50 10.20 -23.11
N VAL A 454 -7.71 9.16 -22.82
CA VAL A 454 -7.51 8.60 -21.48
C VAL A 454 -6.04 8.75 -21.06
N ALA A 455 -5.77 8.75 -19.77
CA ALA A 455 -4.43 8.66 -19.21
C ALA A 455 -4.26 7.32 -18.49
N VAL A 456 -3.14 6.64 -18.72
CA VAL A 456 -2.72 5.48 -17.92
C VAL A 456 -1.68 5.96 -16.91
N LEU A 457 -1.98 5.80 -15.63
CA LEU A 457 -1.21 6.37 -14.52
C LEU A 457 -0.59 5.30 -13.63
N ASP A 458 0.57 5.60 -13.05
CA ASP A 458 1.14 4.82 -11.95
C ASP A 458 0.48 5.17 -10.59
N ALA A 459 0.84 4.45 -9.54
CA ALA A 459 0.31 4.66 -8.18
C ALA A 459 0.61 6.05 -7.55
N VAL A 460 1.41 6.89 -8.20
CA VAL A 460 1.77 8.25 -7.76
C VAL A 460 1.16 9.31 -8.67
N GLY A 461 0.50 8.91 -9.77
CA GLY A 461 -0.15 9.80 -10.73
C GLY A 461 0.73 10.21 -11.91
N HIS A 462 1.89 9.57 -12.13
CA HIS A 462 2.68 9.79 -13.34
C HIS A 462 2.11 9.01 -14.52
N GLY A 463 2.08 9.63 -15.69
CA GLY A 463 1.70 8.96 -16.93
C GLY A 463 2.69 7.89 -17.35
N VAL A 464 2.19 6.69 -17.65
CA VAL A 464 3.02 5.55 -18.08
C VAL A 464 3.02 5.46 -19.61
N PRO A 465 4.17 5.59 -20.28
CA PRO A 465 4.25 5.60 -21.74
C PRO A 465 4.23 4.20 -22.37
N ASN A 466 3.93 4.15 -23.67
CA ASN A 466 3.89 2.94 -24.50
C ASN A 466 2.96 1.82 -23.99
N GLN A 467 1.96 2.15 -23.16
CA GLN A 467 0.94 1.21 -22.72
C GLN A 467 -0.09 1.03 -23.82
N GLN A 468 -0.41 -0.22 -24.13
CA GLN A 468 -1.45 -0.55 -25.10
C GLN A 468 -2.83 -0.38 -24.44
N VAL A 469 -3.64 0.53 -24.99
CA VAL A 469 -5.04 0.71 -24.62
C VAL A 469 -5.90 0.09 -25.72
N SER A 470 -6.76 -0.84 -25.34
CA SER A 470 -7.77 -1.47 -26.19
C SER A 470 -9.14 -0.86 -25.89
N TRP A 471 -9.87 -0.56 -26.95
CA TRP A 471 -11.11 0.20 -26.90
C TRP A 471 -12.27 -0.57 -27.54
N SER A 472 -13.47 -0.35 -27.01
CA SER A 472 -14.73 -0.75 -27.67
C SER A 472 -15.82 0.28 -27.40
N ALA A 473 -16.85 0.30 -28.24
CA ALA A 473 -18.04 1.13 -28.08
C ALA A 473 -19.28 0.29 -28.43
N THR A 474 -20.40 0.52 -27.75
CA THR A 474 -21.67 -0.16 -28.07
C THR A 474 -22.37 0.42 -29.30
N LEU A 475 -22.16 1.72 -29.57
CA LEU A 475 -22.66 2.43 -30.76
C LEU A 475 -21.48 3.15 -31.44
N GLY A 476 -21.57 3.32 -32.76
CA GLY A 476 -20.53 3.93 -33.57
C GLY A 476 -19.32 3.03 -33.85
N MET A 477 -18.32 3.56 -34.56
CA MET A 477 -17.04 2.88 -34.78
C MET A 477 -15.93 3.59 -34.00
N ILE A 478 -15.21 2.86 -33.14
CA ILE A 478 -14.08 3.39 -32.37
C ILE A 478 -12.74 2.81 -32.83
N THR A 479 -11.67 3.61 -32.72
CA THR A 479 -10.29 3.15 -32.89
C THR A 479 -9.98 2.04 -31.86
N SER A 480 -9.83 0.80 -32.31
CA SER A 480 -9.78 -0.37 -31.41
C SER A 480 -8.52 -0.50 -30.54
N LEU A 481 -7.42 0.15 -30.92
CA LEU A 481 -6.14 0.07 -30.23
C LEU A 481 -5.35 1.36 -30.41
N SER A 482 -4.82 1.89 -29.31
CA SER A 482 -3.83 2.98 -29.31
C SER A 482 -2.73 2.73 -28.29
N LEU A 483 -1.61 3.44 -28.41
CA LEU A 483 -0.53 3.44 -27.41
C LEU A 483 -0.55 4.75 -26.63
N THR A 484 -0.15 4.72 -25.36
CA THR A 484 0.09 5.96 -24.60
C THR A 484 1.37 6.66 -25.06
N ASP A 485 1.32 7.99 -25.12
CA ASP A 485 2.46 8.85 -25.43
C ASP A 485 3.45 8.98 -24.25
N ASN A 486 4.46 9.84 -24.40
CA ASN A 486 5.48 10.09 -23.36
C ASN A 486 4.92 10.69 -22.05
N LEU A 487 3.67 11.16 -22.05
CA LEU A 487 2.96 11.71 -20.89
C LEU A 487 1.85 10.77 -20.38
N GLY A 488 1.76 9.55 -20.91
CA GLY A 488 0.78 8.54 -20.51
C GLY A 488 -0.60 8.69 -21.16
N TYR A 489 -0.78 9.58 -22.16
CA TYR A 489 -2.06 9.79 -22.82
C TYR A 489 -2.24 8.89 -24.04
N ALA A 490 -3.37 8.19 -24.09
CA ALA A 490 -3.82 7.41 -25.25
C ALA A 490 -5.11 8.03 -25.81
N ALA A 491 -5.17 8.17 -27.13
CA ALA A 491 -6.34 8.70 -27.82
C ALA A 491 -6.98 7.68 -28.77
N ALA A 492 -8.31 7.66 -28.81
CA ALA A 492 -9.11 6.94 -29.78
C ALA A 492 -10.12 7.89 -30.43
N TYR A 493 -10.46 7.63 -31.70
CA TYR A 493 -11.50 8.36 -32.41
C TYR A 493 -12.77 7.52 -32.46
N LEU A 494 -13.88 8.08 -31.97
CA LEU A 494 -15.23 7.52 -32.07
C LEU A 494 -15.97 8.26 -33.20
N SER A 495 -16.21 7.55 -34.31
CA SER A 495 -17.10 8.01 -35.38
C SER A 495 -18.55 7.62 -35.03
N PRO A 496 -19.48 8.57 -34.85
CA PRO A 496 -20.91 8.23 -34.82
C PRO A 496 -21.32 7.59 -36.15
N GLN A 497 -22.39 6.80 -36.13
CA GLN A 497 -22.95 6.17 -37.33
C GLN A 497 -24.41 6.61 -37.45
N LEU A 498 -25.31 5.76 -37.94
CA LEU A 498 -26.70 6.12 -38.22
C LEU A 498 -27.64 5.98 -37.01
N GLU A 499 -27.19 5.32 -35.95
CA GLU A 499 -27.96 5.09 -34.72
C GLU A 499 -27.61 6.15 -33.65
N SER A 500 -28.63 6.79 -33.09
CA SER A 500 -28.55 7.70 -31.96
C SER A 500 -28.61 6.96 -30.61
N GLY A 501 -28.29 7.65 -29.51
CA GLY A 501 -28.36 7.11 -28.15
C GLY A 501 -27.05 7.23 -27.38
N THR A 502 -26.92 6.47 -26.28
CA THR A 502 -25.71 6.48 -25.44
C THR A 502 -24.75 5.37 -25.85
N ALA A 503 -23.64 5.74 -26.51
CA ALA A 503 -22.52 4.85 -26.76
C ALA A 503 -21.78 4.59 -25.44
N VAL A 504 -21.83 3.37 -24.90
CA VAL A 504 -20.98 2.96 -23.79
C VAL A 504 -19.61 2.62 -24.37
N VAL A 505 -18.63 3.48 -24.08
CA VAL A 505 -17.23 3.28 -24.47
C VAL A 505 -16.50 2.60 -23.33
N SER A 506 -15.66 1.62 -23.67
CA SER A 506 -14.72 1.01 -22.75
C SER A 506 -13.27 1.24 -23.17
N ALA A 507 -12.39 1.41 -22.19
CA ALA A 507 -10.94 1.50 -22.35
C ALA A 507 -10.26 0.59 -21.33
N SER A 508 -9.39 -0.30 -21.80
CA SER A 508 -8.66 -1.27 -20.96
C SER A 508 -7.21 -1.37 -21.39
N THR A 509 -6.31 -1.76 -20.48
CA THR A 509 -4.91 -2.06 -20.81
C THR A 509 -4.50 -3.38 -20.14
N PRO A 510 -3.73 -4.27 -20.79
CA PRO A 510 -3.38 -5.58 -20.20
C PRO A 510 -2.63 -5.50 -18.85
N SER A 511 -2.05 -4.34 -18.53
CA SER A 511 -1.32 -4.09 -17.28
C SER A 511 -2.20 -3.69 -16.10
N ILE A 512 -3.50 -3.39 -16.33
CA ILE A 512 -4.47 -3.02 -15.30
C ILE A 512 -5.64 -4.01 -15.38
N ALA A 513 -6.08 -4.53 -14.23
CA ALA A 513 -7.15 -5.54 -14.20
C ALA A 513 -8.54 -4.95 -14.49
N ASP A 514 -8.77 -3.71 -14.06
CA ASP A 514 -10.02 -3.00 -14.25
C ASP A 514 -10.14 -2.38 -15.65
N THR A 515 -11.38 -2.18 -16.08
CA THR A 515 -11.73 -1.53 -17.36
C THR A 515 -12.51 -0.27 -17.08
N LEU A 516 -12.08 0.85 -17.67
CA LEU A 516 -12.78 2.12 -17.60
C LEU A 516 -14.00 2.09 -18.54
N PHE A 517 -15.18 2.45 -18.02
CA PHE A 517 -16.42 2.61 -18.79
C PHE A 517 -16.99 4.02 -18.63
N PHE A 518 -17.48 4.62 -19.72
CA PHE A 518 -18.21 5.89 -19.71
C PHE A 518 -19.18 5.97 -20.90
N GLY A 519 -20.23 6.79 -20.76
CA GLY A 519 -21.20 7.04 -21.81
C GLY A 519 -20.84 8.27 -22.65
N VAL A 520 -21.06 8.18 -23.97
CA VAL A 520 -21.00 9.29 -24.92
C VAL A 520 -22.35 9.40 -25.61
N ILE A 521 -22.98 10.57 -25.58
CA ILE A 521 -24.30 10.78 -26.18
C ILE A 521 -24.14 11.14 -27.66
N ILE A 522 -24.75 10.33 -28.53
CA ILE A 522 -24.93 10.58 -29.95
C ILE A 522 -26.38 11.06 -30.12
N TYR A 523 -26.55 12.33 -30.44
CA TYR A 523 -27.85 12.95 -30.70
C TYR A 523 -28.35 12.57 -32.10
N PRO A 524 -29.68 12.42 -32.29
CA PRO A 524 -30.29 12.29 -33.62
C PRO A 524 -30.09 13.58 -34.44
N ASP A 525 -30.33 13.50 -35.74
CA ASP A 525 -30.32 14.68 -36.63
C ASP A 525 -31.65 15.47 -36.53
N LEU A 526 -31.74 16.59 -37.23
CA LEU A 526 -32.90 17.48 -37.25
C LEU A 526 -34.17 16.81 -37.84
N PRO A 527 -35.38 17.23 -37.41
CA PRO A 527 -36.65 16.66 -37.88
C PRO A 527 -36.74 16.45 -39.39
N TYR A 528 -37.20 15.26 -39.81
CA TYR A 528 -37.36 14.89 -41.21
C TYR A 528 -38.76 14.38 -41.56
N SER A 529 -39.37 13.56 -40.70
CA SER A 529 -40.74 13.05 -40.87
C SER A 529 -41.51 13.04 -39.55
N ILE A 530 -42.85 13.01 -39.66
CA ILE A 530 -43.77 12.83 -38.53
C ILE A 530 -44.72 11.69 -38.90
N ASP A 531 -44.77 10.65 -38.08
CA ASP A 531 -45.83 9.65 -38.12
C ASP A 531 -46.88 10.02 -37.06
N LEU A 532 -48.10 10.33 -37.52
CA LEU A 532 -49.22 10.77 -36.69
C LEU A 532 -50.23 9.63 -36.58
N SER A 533 -50.52 9.22 -35.35
CA SER A 533 -51.47 8.15 -35.02
C SER A 533 -52.46 8.57 -33.93
N SER A 534 -53.47 7.76 -33.69
CA SER A 534 -54.47 7.89 -32.63
C SER A 534 -54.66 6.55 -31.93
N ASP A 535 -55.11 6.57 -30.67
CA ASP A 535 -55.52 5.36 -29.94
C ASP A 535 -56.83 4.76 -30.48
N VAL A 536 -57.70 5.59 -31.06
CA VAL A 536 -58.96 5.21 -31.71
C VAL A 536 -59.17 5.94 -33.04
N ASP A 537 -59.78 5.25 -34.02
CA ASP A 537 -60.15 5.84 -35.31
C ASP A 537 -61.54 6.53 -35.29
N GLN A 538 -62.33 6.28 -34.24
CA GLN A 538 -63.70 6.78 -34.09
C GLN A 538 -63.99 7.18 -32.63
N ILE A 539 -64.81 8.22 -32.45
CA ILE A 539 -65.29 8.71 -31.15
C ILE A 539 -66.78 9.09 -31.25
N SER A 540 -67.53 9.08 -30.16
CA SER A 540 -68.93 9.52 -30.12
C SER A 540 -69.04 11.04 -29.92
N VAL A 541 -70.11 11.68 -30.42
CA VAL A 541 -70.45 13.07 -30.02
C VAL A 541 -70.63 13.22 -28.50
N GLN A 542 -70.32 14.41 -28.00
CA GLN A 542 -70.26 14.74 -26.58
C GLN A 542 -71.60 14.52 -25.85
N GLY A 543 -71.54 13.88 -24.68
CA GLY A 543 -72.68 13.67 -23.78
C GLY A 543 -73.50 12.41 -24.04
N LEU A 544 -73.11 11.56 -25.00
CA LEU A 544 -73.78 10.28 -25.27
C LEU A 544 -73.17 9.08 -24.50
N GLY A 545 -72.08 9.27 -23.76
CA GLY A 545 -71.53 8.25 -22.86
C GLY A 545 -70.68 7.17 -23.53
N GLY A 546 -70.42 7.30 -24.84
CA GLY A 546 -69.36 6.56 -25.54
C GLY A 546 -67.97 7.15 -25.26
N GLN A 547 -66.97 6.74 -26.05
CA GLN A 547 -65.65 7.37 -25.99
C GLN A 547 -65.69 8.71 -26.73
N GLU A 548 -65.58 9.82 -25.99
CA GLU A 548 -65.71 11.20 -26.52
C GLU A 548 -64.35 11.88 -26.80
N SER A 549 -63.23 11.18 -26.56
CA SER A 549 -61.87 11.71 -26.69
C SER A 549 -60.94 10.73 -27.42
N ALA A 550 -60.01 11.27 -28.20
CA ALA A 550 -58.93 10.55 -28.88
C ALA A 550 -57.56 11.10 -28.45
N PHE A 551 -56.63 10.21 -28.11
CA PHE A 551 -55.24 10.53 -27.82
C PHE A 551 -54.42 10.46 -29.10
N LEU A 552 -53.89 11.60 -29.53
CA LEU A 552 -53.10 11.71 -30.75
C LEU A 552 -51.61 11.70 -30.40
N THR A 553 -50.87 10.77 -31.01
CA THR A 553 -49.41 10.66 -30.85
C THR A 553 -48.73 11.03 -32.16
N ALA A 554 -47.82 12.00 -32.10
CA ALA A 554 -46.92 12.37 -33.18
C ALA A 554 -45.50 11.89 -32.84
N GLU A 555 -45.07 10.80 -33.47
CA GLU A 555 -43.68 10.34 -33.46
C GLU A 555 -42.89 11.14 -34.49
N VAL A 556 -41.76 11.73 -34.11
CA VAL A 556 -40.95 12.57 -35.01
C VAL A 556 -39.59 11.92 -35.24
N PHE A 557 -39.26 11.66 -36.51
CA PHE A 557 -38.03 10.98 -36.90
C PHE A 557 -37.08 11.89 -37.69
N ASP A 558 -35.78 11.63 -37.53
CA ASP A 558 -34.73 12.18 -38.38
C ASP A 558 -34.64 11.45 -39.73
N ASN A 559 -33.73 11.90 -40.62
CA ASN A 559 -33.58 11.32 -41.96
C ASN A 559 -33.06 9.85 -41.94
N TYR A 560 -32.62 9.35 -40.79
CA TYR A 560 -32.06 8.02 -40.60
C TYR A 560 -33.00 7.09 -39.83
N GLY A 561 -34.17 7.59 -39.39
CA GLY A 561 -35.17 6.83 -38.63
C GLY A 561 -34.98 6.84 -37.12
N ASN A 562 -34.13 7.73 -36.58
CA ASN A 562 -34.03 7.91 -35.13
C ASN A 562 -35.15 8.83 -34.63
N PRO A 563 -35.73 8.58 -33.44
CA PRO A 563 -36.58 9.57 -32.78
C PRO A 563 -35.78 10.85 -32.52
N VAL A 564 -36.37 12.01 -32.80
CA VAL A 564 -35.69 13.31 -32.70
C VAL A 564 -35.56 13.75 -31.24
N GLN A 565 -34.57 14.61 -30.98
CA GLN A 565 -34.28 15.14 -29.65
C GLN A 565 -35.51 15.84 -29.01
N ASP A 566 -35.68 15.59 -27.70
CA ASP A 566 -36.66 16.24 -26.83
C ASP A 566 -36.69 17.78 -26.95
N ASN A 567 -37.80 18.38 -26.53
CA ASN A 567 -37.99 19.84 -26.43
C ASN A 567 -37.98 20.58 -27.79
N ILE A 568 -38.19 19.86 -28.88
CA ILE A 568 -38.73 20.39 -30.13
C ILE A 568 -40.28 20.37 -30.05
N MET A 569 -40.94 21.41 -30.58
CA MET A 569 -42.39 21.54 -30.51
C MET A 569 -43.07 20.87 -31.71
N VAL A 570 -44.16 20.16 -31.45
CA VAL A 570 -45.13 19.71 -32.45
C VAL A 570 -46.43 20.47 -32.24
N VAL A 571 -46.99 21.02 -33.31
CA VAL A 571 -48.28 21.70 -33.34
C VAL A 571 -49.30 20.79 -34.02
N PHE A 572 -50.41 20.54 -33.35
CA PHE A 572 -51.56 19.79 -33.84
C PHE A 572 -52.62 20.77 -34.30
N GLU A 573 -53.15 20.59 -35.50
CA GLU A 573 -54.17 21.46 -36.11
C GLU A 573 -55.35 20.62 -36.61
N LEU A 574 -56.56 21.02 -36.25
CA LEU A 574 -57.78 20.52 -36.88
C LEU A 574 -58.01 21.30 -38.19
N MET A 575 -58.17 20.57 -39.29
CA MET A 575 -58.30 21.15 -40.63
C MET A 575 -59.68 21.80 -40.85
N SER A 576 -59.83 22.50 -41.99
CA SER A 576 -61.15 23.01 -42.42
C SER A 576 -62.19 21.88 -42.54
N SER A 577 -63.42 22.17 -42.07
CA SER A 577 -64.57 21.25 -41.88
C SER A 577 -64.54 20.37 -40.61
N ILE A 578 -64.15 20.94 -39.47
CA ILE A 578 -64.45 20.37 -38.14
C ILE A 578 -65.97 20.33 -37.85
N PRO A 579 -66.52 19.24 -37.27
CA PRO A 579 -67.87 19.23 -36.70
C PRO A 579 -68.01 20.19 -35.51
N GLU A 580 -69.14 20.88 -35.35
CA GLU A 580 -69.32 21.92 -34.33
C GLU A 580 -69.03 21.41 -32.91
N GLY A 581 -68.21 22.16 -32.16
CA GLY A 581 -67.78 21.84 -30.80
C GLY A 581 -66.49 21.02 -30.70
N THR A 582 -66.02 20.41 -31.79
CA THR A 582 -64.78 19.61 -31.80
C THR A 582 -63.56 20.50 -31.55
N ALA A 583 -62.75 20.14 -30.54
CA ALA A 583 -61.59 20.92 -30.12
C ALA A 583 -60.55 20.04 -29.40
N PHE A 584 -59.33 20.54 -29.27
CA PHE A 584 -58.36 19.98 -28.33
C PHE A 584 -58.75 20.29 -26.87
N ASP A 585 -58.08 19.67 -25.90
CA ASP A 585 -58.30 19.89 -24.46
C ASP A 585 -58.24 21.37 -24.02
N ASN A 586 -57.45 22.19 -24.73
CA ASN A 586 -57.33 23.63 -24.57
C ASN A 586 -58.55 24.45 -25.06
N GLY A 587 -59.54 23.80 -25.70
CA GLY A 587 -60.76 24.40 -26.23
C GLY A 587 -60.61 25.11 -27.58
N LEU A 588 -59.52 24.88 -28.30
CA LEU A 588 -59.19 25.49 -29.60
C LEU A 588 -59.03 24.41 -30.69
N SER A 589 -59.02 24.86 -31.96
CA SER A 589 -58.73 24.01 -33.13
C SER A 589 -57.22 23.79 -33.38
N ILE A 590 -56.36 24.29 -32.47
CA ILE A 590 -54.90 24.14 -32.53
C ILE A 590 -54.41 23.86 -31.11
N ASP A 591 -53.54 22.89 -30.97
CA ASP A 591 -52.80 22.61 -29.74
C ASP A 591 -51.31 22.39 -30.03
N SER A 592 -50.47 22.40 -28.99
CA SER A 592 -49.02 22.22 -29.14
C SER A 592 -48.39 21.53 -27.96
N SER A 593 -47.57 20.53 -28.24
CA SER A 593 -46.87 19.72 -27.25
C SER A 593 -45.37 19.63 -27.60
N PHE A 594 -44.52 19.42 -26.60
CA PHE A 594 -43.09 19.22 -26.83
C PHE A 594 -42.78 17.72 -26.91
N ILE A 595 -41.85 17.36 -27.78
CA ILE A 595 -41.32 15.99 -27.84
C ILE A 595 -40.70 15.62 -26.49
N TYR A 596 -41.08 14.46 -25.98
CA TYR A 596 -40.50 13.80 -24.81
C TYR A 596 -40.39 12.30 -25.10
N GLU A 597 -39.18 11.74 -24.99
CA GLU A 597 -38.87 10.34 -25.33
C GLU A 597 -39.18 9.96 -26.81
N GLY A 598 -39.22 10.96 -27.71
CA GLY A 598 -39.47 10.80 -29.15
C GLY A 598 -40.91 11.08 -29.59
N GLU A 599 -41.84 11.22 -28.64
CA GLU A 599 -43.27 11.41 -28.88
C GLU A 599 -43.74 12.80 -28.45
N ALA A 600 -44.70 13.38 -29.19
CA ALA A 600 -45.52 14.48 -28.73
C ALA A 600 -47.00 14.06 -28.71
N ILE A 601 -47.74 14.45 -27.67
CA ILE A 601 -49.13 14.01 -27.44
C ILE A 601 -50.06 15.22 -27.37
N ALA A 602 -51.24 15.11 -27.99
CA ALA A 602 -52.38 16.02 -27.83
C ALA A 602 -53.68 15.22 -27.64
N VAL A 603 -54.69 15.79 -26.98
CA VAL A 603 -56.00 15.14 -26.78
C VAL A 603 -57.08 15.90 -27.54
N MET A 604 -57.71 15.25 -28.51
CA MET A 604 -58.85 15.77 -29.24
C MET A 604 -60.15 15.30 -28.57
N ASN A 605 -61.13 16.18 -28.43
CA ASN A 605 -62.44 15.89 -27.87
C ASN A 605 -63.53 16.16 -28.92
N SER A 606 -64.55 15.30 -28.94
CA SER A 606 -65.69 15.46 -29.84
C SER A 606 -66.55 16.66 -29.48
N GLY A 607 -67.24 17.18 -30.50
CA GLY A 607 -68.22 18.24 -30.37
C GLY A 607 -69.66 17.72 -30.23
N THR A 608 -70.61 18.58 -30.55
CA THR A 608 -72.05 18.31 -30.54
C THR A 608 -72.57 17.81 -31.89
N GLU A 609 -71.81 17.96 -32.97
CA GLU A 609 -72.17 17.46 -34.31
C GLU A 609 -71.32 16.24 -34.72
N PRO A 610 -71.90 15.28 -35.45
CA PRO A 610 -71.15 14.17 -36.06
C PRO A 610 -70.40 14.61 -37.33
N GLY A 611 -69.41 13.82 -37.74
CA GLY A 611 -68.65 14.01 -38.97
C GLY A 611 -67.16 13.72 -38.83
N ASN A 612 -66.38 13.91 -39.89
CA ASN A 612 -64.95 13.57 -39.90
C ASN A 612 -64.09 14.75 -39.47
N ALA A 613 -63.40 14.63 -38.33
CA ALA A 613 -62.34 15.54 -37.92
C ALA A 613 -61.02 15.12 -38.60
N GLN A 614 -60.43 16.01 -39.41
CA GLN A 614 -59.08 15.81 -39.95
C GLN A 614 -58.05 16.51 -39.07
N VAL A 615 -57.05 15.77 -38.60
CA VAL A 615 -55.96 16.28 -37.76
C VAL A 615 -54.65 16.23 -38.53
N ARG A 616 -53.78 17.22 -38.29
CA ARG A 616 -52.45 17.31 -38.89
C ARG A 616 -51.45 17.78 -37.85
N ALA A 617 -50.28 17.14 -37.81
CA ALA A 617 -49.15 17.53 -36.97
C ALA A 617 -48.10 18.27 -37.81
N THR A 618 -47.49 19.32 -37.25
CA THR A 618 -46.40 20.09 -37.86
C THR A 618 -45.29 20.34 -36.84
N THR A 619 -44.05 20.14 -37.25
CA THR A 619 -42.85 20.60 -36.54
C THR A 619 -41.93 21.34 -37.52
N TRP A 620 -40.73 21.74 -37.10
CA TRP A 620 -39.79 22.47 -37.95
C TRP A 620 -38.36 21.95 -37.82
N ARG A 621 -37.69 21.76 -38.97
CA ARG A 621 -36.27 21.39 -39.02
C ARG A 621 -35.38 22.42 -38.31
N ASP A 622 -35.78 23.70 -38.36
CA ASP A 622 -35.03 24.84 -37.83
C ASP A 622 -35.62 25.43 -36.54
N TRP A 623 -36.36 24.63 -35.75
CA TRP A 623 -36.94 25.05 -34.46
C TRP A 623 -35.88 25.74 -33.56
N PRO A 624 -36.17 26.91 -32.96
CA PRO A 624 -37.45 27.61 -32.88
C PRO A 624 -37.69 28.68 -33.96
N SER A 625 -36.91 28.68 -35.05
CA SER A 625 -36.97 29.74 -36.09
C SER A 625 -38.15 29.59 -37.06
N GLN A 626 -38.71 28.38 -37.16
CA GLN A 626 -39.98 28.05 -37.86
C GLN A 626 -40.04 28.33 -39.38
N ASN A 627 -38.92 28.30 -40.09
CA ASN A 627 -38.88 28.55 -41.54
C ASN A 627 -39.02 27.28 -42.39
N GLU A 628 -38.64 26.11 -41.86
CA GLU A 628 -38.63 24.83 -42.59
C GLU A 628 -39.60 23.81 -41.94
N PRO A 629 -40.92 23.89 -42.21
CA PRO A 629 -41.90 23.01 -41.62
C PRO A 629 -41.80 21.57 -42.17
N ILE A 630 -41.87 20.61 -41.26
CA ILE A 630 -42.13 19.19 -41.52
C ILE A 630 -43.58 18.93 -41.12
N ILE A 631 -44.34 18.28 -42.00
CA ILE A 631 -45.79 18.15 -41.88
C ILE A 631 -46.17 16.68 -42.02
N SER A 632 -47.00 16.16 -41.13
CA SER A 632 -47.51 14.78 -41.17
C SER A 632 -48.47 14.56 -42.34
N GLN A 633 -48.84 13.30 -42.58
CA GLN A 633 -50.09 13.02 -43.31
C GLN A 633 -51.29 13.44 -42.46
N ASN A 634 -52.44 13.71 -43.08
CA ASN A 634 -53.68 13.99 -42.35
C ASN A 634 -54.22 12.69 -41.77
N LEU A 635 -54.46 12.67 -40.46
CA LEU A 635 -55.21 11.63 -39.77
C LEU A 635 -56.70 11.97 -39.80
N ASN A 636 -57.58 10.99 -40.00
CA ASN A 636 -59.03 11.19 -39.94
C ASN A 636 -59.56 10.49 -38.69
N ILE A 637 -60.36 11.19 -37.89
CA ILE A 637 -61.11 10.62 -36.77
C ILE A 637 -62.60 10.84 -37.08
N THR A 638 -63.38 9.75 -37.07
CA THR A 638 -64.83 9.83 -37.32
C THR A 638 -65.55 10.14 -36.01
N ILE A 639 -66.32 11.23 -35.96
CA ILE A 639 -67.21 11.54 -34.85
C ILE A 639 -68.60 10.99 -35.16
N LEU A 640 -68.98 9.93 -34.44
CA LEU A 640 -70.23 9.20 -34.60
C LEU A 640 -71.39 9.94 -33.93
N GLY A 641 -72.51 10.05 -34.67
CA GLY A 641 -73.74 10.65 -34.16
C GLY A 641 -74.52 9.72 -33.22
N PRO A 642 -75.67 10.19 -32.70
CA PRO A 642 -76.66 9.29 -32.11
C PRO A 642 -77.25 8.35 -33.18
N PRO A 643 -77.88 7.23 -32.80
CA PRO A 643 -78.64 6.41 -33.74
C PRO A 643 -79.71 7.24 -34.47
N ALA A 644 -79.86 7.02 -35.78
CA ALA A 644 -80.81 7.73 -36.64
C ALA A 644 -81.66 6.80 -37.51
N ALA A 645 -81.14 5.61 -37.84
CA ALA A 645 -81.89 4.56 -38.51
C ALA A 645 -81.49 3.18 -37.98
N ILE A 646 -82.41 2.23 -38.07
CA ILE A 646 -82.16 0.81 -37.88
C ILE A 646 -82.70 0.08 -39.12
N ILE A 647 -82.00 -0.93 -39.61
CA ILE A 647 -82.37 -1.69 -40.81
C ILE A 647 -82.31 -3.18 -40.46
N ILE A 648 -83.46 -3.85 -40.53
CA ILE A 648 -83.57 -5.30 -40.29
C ILE A 648 -83.15 -6.09 -41.53
N ASN A 649 -82.55 -7.26 -41.29
CA ASN A 649 -82.33 -8.28 -42.30
C ASN A 649 -82.62 -9.67 -41.71
N VAL A 650 -83.11 -10.58 -42.55
CA VAL A 650 -83.58 -11.91 -42.15
C VAL A 650 -82.96 -12.96 -43.04
N SER A 651 -82.32 -13.97 -42.45
CA SER A 651 -81.77 -15.12 -43.18
C SER A 651 -82.91 -16.04 -43.68
N GLY A 652 -82.84 -16.44 -44.95
CA GLY A 652 -83.84 -17.30 -45.58
C GLY A 652 -83.72 -18.80 -45.26
N GLU A 653 -82.58 -19.26 -44.73
CA GLU A 653 -82.30 -20.70 -44.52
C GLU A 653 -82.22 -21.05 -43.03
N PRO A 654 -83.13 -21.88 -42.49
CA PRO A 654 -83.09 -22.34 -41.11
C PRO A 654 -82.11 -23.51 -40.93
N TYR A 655 -81.74 -23.77 -39.68
CA TYR A 655 -80.96 -24.97 -39.32
C TYR A 655 -81.39 -25.55 -37.98
N VAL A 656 -80.94 -26.79 -37.70
CA VAL A 656 -81.27 -27.51 -36.46
C VAL A 656 -80.66 -26.79 -35.25
N ALA A 657 -81.49 -26.44 -34.28
CA ALA A 657 -81.06 -25.80 -33.05
C ALA A 657 -80.30 -26.78 -32.13
N GLU A 658 -79.29 -26.29 -31.43
CA GLU A 658 -78.76 -27.00 -30.25
C GLU A 658 -79.83 -27.13 -29.14
N PRO A 659 -79.67 -28.06 -28.18
CA PRO A 659 -80.65 -28.31 -27.12
C PRO A 659 -80.94 -27.04 -26.29
N ASN A 660 -82.04 -26.37 -26.61
CA ASN A 660 -82.48 -25.15 -25.93
C ASN A 660 -83.50 -25.45 -24.83
N PRO A 661 -83.68 -24.56 -23.83
CA PRO A 661 -84.62 -24.76 -22.73
C PRO A 661 -86.10 -24.83 -23.14
N PHE A 662 -86.42 -24.43 -24.38
CA PHE A 662 -87.77 -24.16 -24.85
C PHE A 662 -88.37 -25.32 -25.67
N GLY A 663 -87.57 -26.34 -26.01
CA GLY A 663 -88.03 -27.50 -26.79
C GLY A 663 -88.28 -27.22 -28.26
N ALA A 664 -87.86 -26.06 -28.77
CA ALA A 664 -87.81 -25.75 -30.19
C ALA A 664 -86.68 -26.56 -30.86
N ASN A 665 -86.84 -26.94 -32.13
CA ASN A 665 -85.86 -27.77 -32.84
C ASN A 665 -85.21 -27.05 -34.03
N LEU A 666 -85.76 -25.92 -34.46
CA LEU A 666 -85.26 -25.12 -35.58
C LEU A 666 -84.87 -23.72 -35.11
N LYS A 667 -83.90 -23.13 -35.78
CA LYS A 667 -83.37 -21.78 -35.55
C LYS A 667 -83.10 -21.11 -36.90
N PHE A 668 -83.39 -19.81 -37.01
CA PHE A 668 -82.88 -18.98 -38.10
C PHE A 668 -82.33 -17.66 -37.55
N GLU A 669 -81.53 -16.98 -38.37
CA GLU A 669 -80.74 -15.81 -37.97
C GLU A 669 -81.32 -14.54 -38.58
N THR A 670 -81.15 -13.44 -37.86
CA THR A 670 -81.59 -12.10 -38.27
C THR A 670 -80.63 -11.09 -37.69
N SER A 671 -80.51 -9.94 -38.32
CA SER A 671 -79.63 -8.87 -37.85
C SER A 671 -80.30 -7.51 -38.01
N ALA A 672 -79.81 -6.54 -37.25
CA ALA A 672 -80.19 -5.15 -37.35
C ALA A 672 -78.93 -4.30 -37.49
N LEU A 673 -78.84 -3.54 -38.58
CA LEU A 673 -77.79 -2.56 -38.80
C LEU A 673 -78.26 -1.21 -38.27
N VAL A 674 -77.59 -0.67 -37.25
CA VAL A 674 -77.86 0.67 -36.70
C VAL A 674 -76.95 1.69 -37.35
N LEU A 675 -77.53 2.76 -37.89
CA LEU A 675 -76.84 3.82 -38.61
C LEU A 675 -77.05 5.18 -37.95
N ASP A 676 -76.04 6.05 -38.04
CA ASP A 676 -76.17 7.49 -37.78
C ASP A 676 -76.82 8.26 -38.95
N GLU A 677 -77.02 9.57 -38.81
CA GLU A 677 -77.60 10.42 -39.86
C GLU A 677 -76.78 10.46 -41.16
N ASN A 678 -75.49 10.06 -41.12
CA ASN A 678 -74.59 10.00 -42.26
C ASN A 678 -74.54 8.62 -42.93
N GLY A 679 -75.24 7.62 -42.37
CA GLY A 679 -75.23 6.24 -42.85
C GLY A 679 -74.01 5.43 -42.40
N ILE A 680 -73.36 5.82 -41.29
CA ILE A 680 -72.23 5.10 -40.68
C ILE A 680 -72.76 4.14 -39.62
N GLY A 681 -72.28 2.90 -39.61
CA GLY A 681 -72.61 1.89 -38.61
C GLY A 681 -72.15 2.29 -37.21
N LEU A 682 -73.04 2.21 -36.22
CA LEU A 682 -72.75 2.59 -34.84
C LEU A 682 -72.43 1.37 -33.98
N GLU A 683 -71.19 1.25 -33.50
CA GLU A 683 -70.77 0.23 -32.53
C GLU A 683 -71.30 0.55 -31.12
N GLY A 684 -71.57 -0.49 -30.32
CA GLY A 684 -71.91 -0.32 -28.90
C GLY A 684 -73.36 0.07 -28.61
N VAL A 685 -74.23 0.16 -29.63
CA VAL A 685 -75.65 0.52 -29.47
C VAL A 685 -76.46 -0.71 -29.04
N GLU A 686 -77.33 -0.51 -28.06
CA GLU A 686 -78.25 -1.52 -27.57
C GLU A 686 -79.48 -1.63 -28.50
N VAL A 687 -79.69 -2.81 -29.06
CA VAL A 687 -80.81 -3.16 -29.96
C VAL A 687 -81.70 -4.20 -29.32
N THR A 688 -82.95 -3.83 -29.06
CA THR A 688 -84.02 -4.70 -28.60
C THR A 688 -84.70 -5.40 -29.78
N PHE A 689 -84.80 -6.73 -29.76
CA PHE A 689 -85.57 -7.50 -30.75
C PHE A 689 -86.88 -8.06 -30.19
N SER A 690 -87.95 -8.09 -30.99
CA SER A 690 -89.28 -8.59 -30.61
C SER A 690 -90.10 -9.14 -31.79
N LEU A 691 -91.21 -9.85 -31.53
CA LEU A 691 -92.15 -10.36 -32.54
C LEU A 691 -93.50 -9.64 -32.45
N GLY A 692 -94.13 -9.41 -33.61
CA GLY A 692 -95.54 -9.01 -33.72
C GLY A 692 -96.43 -10.15 -34.25
N PRO A 693 -97.72 -10.20 -33.87
CA PRO A 693 -98.40 -9.39 -32.85
C PRO A 693 -98.16 -9.89 -31.40
N GLU A 694 -98.37 -9.01 -30.40
CA GLU A 694 -98.05 -9.24 -28.96
C GLU A 694 -98.67 -10.51 -28.32
N ASP A 695 -99.73 -11.08 -28.91
CA ASP A 695 -100.40 -12.30 -28.45
C ASP A 695 -99.91 -13.58 -29.16
N SER A 696 -98.72 -13.55 -29.79
CA SER A 696 -98.10 -14.72 -30.43
C SER A 696 -97.58 -15.73 -29.38
N SER A 697 -98.49 -16.41 -28.66
CA SER A 697 -98.20 -17.57 -27.81
C SER A 697 -97.85 -18.85 -28.62
N LEU A 698 -97.28 -18.65 -29.81
CA LEU A 698 -96.58 -19.67 -30.57
C LEU A 698 -95.26 -19.94 -29.83
N TRP A 699 -94.69 -21.14 -29.96
CA TRP A 699 -93.44 -21.48 -29.26
C TRP A 699 -92.23 -20.94 -30.02
N THR A 700 -92.25 -19.63 -30.25
CA THR A 700 -91.26 -18.83 -30.98
C THR A 700 -90.70 -17.78 -30.03
N GLN A 701 -89.41 -17.88 -29.70
CA GLN A 701 -88.74 -16.92 -28.83
C GLN A 701 -87.39 -16.47 -29.40
N TRP A 702 -87.07 -15.21 -29.13
CA TRP A 702 -85.77 -14.62 -29.38
C TRP A 702 -84.75 -15.09 -28.35
N TYR A 703 -83.51 -15.28 -28.78
CA TYR A 703 -82.41 -15.62 -27.88
C TYR A 703 -81.12 -14.90 -28.28
N ASN A 704 -80.68 -13.98 -27.43
CA ASN A 704 -79.35 -13.38 -27.50
C ASN A 704 -78.29 -14.50 -27.25
N PRO A 705 -77.37 -14.78 -28.20
CA PRO A 705 -76.38 -15.85 -28.06
C PRO A 705 -75.43 -15.68 -26.87
N ASN A 706 -75.33 -14.47 -26.29
CA ASN A 706 -74.41 -14.12 -25.22
C ASN A 706 -75.03 -14.16 -23.80
N SER A 707 -76.31 -14.52 -23.64
CA SER A 707 -77.01 -14.56 -22.34
C SER A 707 -77.74 -15.89 -22.10
N ALA A 708 -77.58 -16.45 -20.90
CA ALA A 708 -78.27 -17.69 -20.48
C ALA A 708 -79.75 -17.50 -20.05
N TYR A 709 -80.28 -16.29 -20.23
CA TYR A 709 -81.68 -15.93 -19.98
C TYR A 709 -82.22 -15.17 -21.19
N PRO A 710 -83.53 -15.25 -21.50
CA PRO A 710 -84.15 -14.41 -22.52
C PRO A 710 -84.03 -12.94 -22.09
N ALA A 711 -83.05 -12.27 -22.66
CA ALA A 711 -82.80 -10.83 -22.52
C ALA A 711 -83.09 -10.20 -23.88
N LEU A 712 -83.76 -9.05 -23.84
CA LEU A 712 -84.35 -8.40 -25.01
C LEU A 712 -83.30 -7.82 -25.97
N ASP A 713 -82.09 -7.58 -25.46
CA ASP A 713 -81.19 -6.57 -25.98
C ASP A 713 -79.85 -7.17 -26.45
N VAL A 714 -79.36 -6.71 -27.60
CA VAL A 714 -78.11 -7.13 -28.25
C VAL A 714 -77.31 -5.88 -28.62
N ILE A 715 -76.00 -5.89 -28.36
CA ILE A 715 -75.12 -4.77 -28.68
C ILE A 715 -74.60 -4.91 -30.12
N THR A 716 -74.56 -3.81 -30.88
CA THR A 716 -73.97 -3.75 -32.22
C THR A 716 -72.45 -3.92 -32.20
N ASP A 717 -71.92 -4.63 -33.19
CA ASP A 717 -70.48 -4.79 -33.40
C ASP A 717 -69.83 -3.57 -34.09
N SER A 718 -68.53 -3.65 -34.38
CA SER A 718 -67.75 -2.60 -35.06
C SER A 718 -68.15 -2.31 -36.52
N SER A 719 -69.14 -3.04 -37.07
CA SER A 719 -69.79 -2.72 -38.34
C SER A 719 -71.17 -2.07 -38.16
N GLY A 720 -71.61 -1.86 -36.92
CA GLY A 720 -72.94 -1.36 -36.56
C GLY A 720 -74.02 -2.44 -36.53
N VAL A 721 -73.67 -3.72 -36.55
CA VAL A 721 -74.63 -4.82 -36.69
C VAL A 721 -74.86 -5.55 -35.36
N ALA A 722 -76.12 -5.62 -34.94
CA ALA A 722 -76.59 -6.47 -33.85
C ALA A 722 -77.19 -7.78 -34.43
N TYR A 723 -76.85 -8.92 -33.84
CA TYR A 723 -77.28 -10.25 -34.32
C TYR A 723 -78.30 -10.91 -33.38
N GLY A 724 -79.47 -11.23 -33.93
CA GLY A 724 -80.54 -11.93 -33.24
C GLY A 724 -80.82 -13.32 -33.81
N HIS A 725 -81.52 -14.13 -33.01
CA HIS A 725 -81.89 -15.49 -33.39
C HIS A 725 -83.33 -15.78 -32.99
N ILE A 726 -84.09 -16.37 -33.92
CA ILE A 726 -85.46 -16.82 -33.68
C ILE A 726 -85.47 -18.35 -33.67
N TYR A 727 -85.99 -18.91 -32.59
CA TYR A 727 -86.14 -20.35 -32.39
C TYR A 727 -87.60 -20.74 -32.58
N TYR A 728 -87.87 -21.85 -33.26
CA TYR A 728 -89.23 -22.33 -33.51
C TYR A 728 -89.33 -23.87 -33.58
N ASN A 729 -90.54 -24.39 -33.36
CA ASN A 729 -90.87 -25.79 -33.65
C ASN A 729 -91.35 -25.90 -35.12
N SER A 730 -91.01 -27.00 -35.80
CA SER A 730 -91.38 -27.24 -37.18
C SER A 730 -92.90 -27.34 -37.41
N GLU A 731 -93.70 -27.59 -36.37
CA GLU A 731 -95.16 -27.48 -36.43
C GLU A 731 -95.67 -26.06 -36.80
N TYR A 732 -94.83 -25.02 -36.60
CA TYR A 732 -95.10 -23.62 -36.93
C TYR A 732 -94.48 -23.17 -38.26
N THR A 733 -93.88 -24.08 -39.02
CA THR A 733 -93.42 -23.80 -40.38
C THR A 733 -94.56 -23.22 -41.22
N PHE A 734 -94.25 -22.22 -42.06
CA PHE A 734 -95.19 -21.43 -42.86
C PHE A 734 -96.13 -20.49 -42.09
N ASN A 735 -96.01 -20.35 -40.77
CA ASN A 735 -96.66 -19.25 -40.06
C ASN A 735 -96.00 -17.91 -40.42
N MET A 736 -96.81 -16.84 -40.48
CA MET A 736 -96.36 -15.45 -40.65
C MET A 736 -96.09 -14.82 -39.27
N LEU A 737 -95.05 -14.00 -39.20
CA LEU A 737 -94.63 -13.23 -38.03
C LEU A 737 -94.10 -11.87 -38.48
N ASP A 738 -94.25 -10.85 -37.64
CA ASP A 738 -93.55 -9.57 -37.86
C ASP A 738 -92.28 -9.54 -36.99
N ILE A 739 -91.15 -9.14 -37.56
CA ILE A 739 -89.85 -9.03 -36.87
C ILE A 739 -89.59 -7.54 -36.58
N ILE A 740 -89.50 -7.18 -35.31
CA ILE A 740 -89.36 -5.78 -34.86
C ILE A 740 -88.01 -5.62 -34.16
N ALA A 741 -87.22 -4.62 -34.58
CA ALA A 741 -85.97 -4.22 -33.93
C ALA A 741 -86.06 -2.76 -33.50
N ARG A 742 -85.58 -2.45 -32.29
CA ARG A 742 -85.64 -1.12 -31.68
C ARG A 742 -84.31 -0.72 -31.08
N CYS A 743 -83.97 0.57 -31.09
CA CYS A 743 -82.90 1.13 -30.27
C CYS A 743 -83.32 2.49 -29.70
N GLU A 744 -82.71 2.91 -28.59
CA GLU A 744 -82.94 4.25 -28.02
C GLU A 744 -81.95 5.27 -28.60
N SER A 745 -82.45 6.47 -28.91
CA SER A 745 -81.66 7.60 -29.40
C SER A 745 -82.14 8.90 -28.79
N GLN A 746 -81.30 9.53 -27.95
CA GLN A 746 -81.58 10.78 -27.24
C GLN A 746 -82.93 10.85 -26.46
N GLY A 747 -83.52 9.69 -26.14
CA GLY A 747 -84.81 9.57 -25.45
C GLY A 747 -86.02 9.29 -26.35
N ASP A 748 -85.83 9.25 -27.68
CA ASP A 748 -86.78 8.68 -28.63
C ASP A 748 -86.42 7.22 -28.94
N THR A 749 -87.41 6.41 -29.35
CA THR A 749 -87.21 5.03 -29.82
C THR A 749 -87.20 5.00 -31.33
N ILE A 750 -86.14 4.47 -31.92
CA ILE A 750 -86.05 4.19 -33.36
C ILE A 750 -86.43 2.73 -33.55
N GLU A 751 -87.36 2.46 -34.45
CA GLU A 751 -87.80 1.09 -34.75
C GLU A 751 -87.90 0.86 -36.26
N ASP A 752 -87.63 -0.39 -36.65
CA ASP A 752 -87.89 -0.93 -37.97
C ASP A 752 -88.68 -2.24 -37.82
N ILE A 753 -89.44 -2.60 -38.85
CA ILE A 753 -90.35 -3.75 -38.83
C ILE A 753 -90.31 -4.46 -40.18
N GLU A 754 -89.83 -5.70 -40.20
CA GLU A 754 -90.00 -6.60 -41.34
C GLU A 754 -91.33 -7.37 -41.15
N GLU A 755 -92.35 -7.00 -41.92
CA GLU A 755 -93.70 -7.56 -41.88
C GLU A 755 -93.83 -8.86 -42.70
N GLU A 756 -94.83 -9.70 -42.37
CA GLU A 756 -95.19 -10.93 -43.12
C GLU A 756 -94.05 -11.99 -43.28
N VAL A 757 -93.07 -12.03 -42.38
CA VAL A 757 -91.97 -13.01 -42.43
C VAL A 757 -92.51 -14.42 -42.23
N VAL A 758 -92.37 -15.26 -43.27
CA VAL A 758 -92.85 -16.65 -43.27
C VAL A 758 -91.77 -17.58 -42.70
N LEU A 759 -92.10 -18.34 -41.65
CA LEU A 759 -91.19 -19.32 -41.07
C LEU A 759 -90.78 -20.41 -42.09
N PRO A 760 -89.50 -20.55 -42.45
CA PRO A 760 -89.06 -21.44 -43.52
C PRO A 760 -89.07 -22.92 -43.12
N LEU A 761 -89.10 -23.83 -44.10
CA LEU A 761 -89.07 -25.28 -43.89
C LEU A 761 -87.65 -25.83 -43.92
N TYR A 762 -87.22 -26.44 -42.82
CA TYR A 762 -85.98 -27.23 -42.80
C TYR A 762 -86.22 -28.67 -43.33
N GLU A 763 -85.69 -28.96 -44.51
CA GLU A 763 -85.71 -30.25 -45.22
C GLU A 763 -87.05 -31.01 -45.19
N GLY A 764 -87.90 -30.84 -46.22
CA GLY A 764 -89.18 -31.55 -46.33
C GLY A 764 -89.09 -32.95 -46.96
N GLN A 765 -89.68 -33.96 -46.33
CA GLN A 765 -90.03 -35.24 -46.95
C GLN A 765 -91.54 -35.43 -47.06
N LEU A 766 -92.04 -35.49 -48.30
CA LEU A 766 -93.43 -35.81 -48.59
C LEU A 766 -93.62 -37.32 -48.65
N TYR A 767 -94.36 -37.87 -47.69
CA TYR A 767 -94.80 -39.27 -47.71
C TYR A 767 -96.13 -39.40 -48.45
N LEU A 768 -96.21 -40.38 -49.35
CA LEU A 768 -97.36 -40.72 -50.18
C LEU A 768 -97.70 -42.20 -49.98
N ASP A 769 -98.94 -42.48 -49.58
CA ASP A 769 -99.51 -43.83 -49.46
C ASP A 769 -100.64 -43.97 -50.50
N VAL A 770 -100.41 -44.77 -51.55
CA VAL A 770 -101.30 -44.91 -52.70
C VAL A 770 -101.79 -46.35 -52.84
N THR A 771 -103.11 -46.56 -52.80
CA THR A 771 -103.73 -47.89 -52.85
C THR A 771 -104.95 -47.94 -53.80
N PRO A 772 -105.00 -48.87 -54.79
CA PRO A 772 -103.90 -49.73 -55.24
C PRO A 772 -102.77 -48.91 -55.88
N PHE A 773 -101.53 -49.34 -55.66
CA PHE A 773 -100.32 -48.65 -56.15
C PHE A 773 -100.20 -48.64 -57.69
N SER A 774 -100.85 -49.58 -58.39
CA SER A 774 -100.93 -49.58 -59.85
C SER A 774 -102.19 -50.29 -60.34
N TYR A 775 -102.65 -49.93 -61.55
CA TYR A 775 -103.82 -50.54 -62.17
C TYR A 775 -103.65 -50.66 -63.68
N ALA A 776 -103.91 -51.85 -64.22
CA ALA A 776 -103.82 -52.12 -65.65
C ALA A 776 -105.20 -51.97 -66.31
N PHE A 777 -105.40 -50.90 -67.08
CA PHE A 777 -106.62 -50.69 -67.85
C PHE A 777 -106.63 -51.61 -69.07
N THR A 778 -107.53 -52.60 -69.06
CA THR A 778 -107.70 -53.55 -70.17
C THR A 778 -108.60 -53.03 -71.28
N ASN A 779 -109.33 -51.93 -71.04
CA ASN A 779 -110.31 -51.35 -71.97
C ASN A 779 -110.34 -49.82 -71.82
N PRO A 780 -110.50 -49.01 -72.90
CA PRO A 780 -110.66 -47.54 -72.85
C PRO A 780 -111.69 -46.92 -71.89
N TYR A 781 -112.52 -47.74 -71.24
CA TYR A 781 -113.58 -47.33 -70.31
C TYR A 781 -113.48 -48.06 -68.96
N ASP A 782 -112.41 -48.83 -68.74
CA ASP A 782 -112.14 -49.42 -67.43
C ASP A 782 -111.87 -48.30 -66.42
N VAL A 783 -112.31 -48.49 -65.18
CA VAL A 783 -112.13 -47.50 -64.13
C VAL A 783 -111.51 -48.11 -62.89
N CYS A 784 -110.39 -47.54 -62.45
CA CYS A 784 -109.73 -47.83 -61.19
C CYS A 784 -110.26 -46.87 -60.13
N VAL A 785 -110.30 -47.29 -58.86
CA VAL A 785 -110.48 -46.41 -57.71
C VAL A 785 -109.16 -46.38 -56.93
N MET A 786 -108.49 -45.22 -56.89
CA MET A 786 -107.23 -45.05 -56.13
C MET A 786 -107.40 -44.13 -54.93
N ARG A 787 -106.77 -44.51 -53.83
CA ARG A 787 -106.73 -43.78 -52.56
C ARG A 787 -105.33 -43.28 -52.28
N VAL A 788 -105.22 -41.98 -52.07
CA VAL A 788 -103.96 -41.28 -51.81
C VAL A 788 -104.05 -40.63 -50.44
N ARG A 789 -103.10 -40.93 -49.55
CA ARG A 789 -102.89 -40.22 -48.29
C ARG A 789 -101.50 -39.60 -48.30
N THR A 790 -101.41 -38.31 -47.98
CA THR A 790 -100.13 -37.61 -47.81
C THR A 790 -99.82 -37.29 -46.37
N THR A 791 -98.53 -37.14 -46.08
CA THR A 791 -98.03 -36.52 -44.85
C THR A 791 -96.71 -35.83 -45.17
N LEU A 792 -96.67 -34.49 -45.11
CA LEU A 792 -95.40 -33.78 -45.15
C LEU A 792 -94.72 -33.88 -43.78
N ARG A 793 -93.42 -34.14 -43.79
CA ARG A 793 -92.58 -34.18 -42.59
C ARG A 793 -91.32 -33.35 -42.76
N ASP A 794 -90.79 -32.84 -41.66
CA ASP A 794 -89.44 -32.24 -41.62
C ASP A 794 -88.35 -33.32 -41.62
N GLY A 795 -87.08 -32.89 -41.70
CA GLY A 795 -85.90 -33.74 -41.55
C GLY A 795 -85.78 -34.39 -40.16
N LEU A 796 -86.62 -34.01 -39.20
CA LEU A 796 -86.73 -34.58 -37.85
C LEU A 796 -87.92 -35.56 -37.71
N ASN A 797 -88.62 -35.85 -38.82
CA ASN A 797 -89.77 -36.77 -38.93
C ASN A 797 -91.07 -36.32 -38.18
N ASN A 798 -91.12 -35.07 -37.73
CA ASN A 798 -92.34 -34.40 -37.24
C ASN A 798 -93.28 -34.09 -38.41
N ARG A 799 -94.59 -34.00 -38.17
CA ARG A 799 -95.55 -33.64 -39.24
C ARG A 799 -95.61 -32.11 -39.39
N ILE A 800 -95.55 -31.63 -40.63
CA ILE A 800 -95.70 -30.20 -40.94
C ILE A 800 -97.19 -29.88 -41.12
N ASN A 801 -97.66 -28.87 -40.40
CA ASN A 801 -99.02 -28.33 -40.55
C ASN A 801 -99.05 -27.24 -41.64
N ASN A 802 -100.24 -26.89 -42.13
CA ASN A 802 -100.48 -25.77 -43.07
C ASN A 802 -99.72 -25.82 -44.41
N ALA A 803 -99.04 -26.93 -44.73
CA ALA A 803 -98.32 -27.08 -45.99
C ALA A 803 -99.25 -27.26 -47.20
N PHE A 804 -98.96 -26.54 -48.27
CA PHE A 804 -99.62 -26.70 -49.57
C PHE A 804 -99.02 -27.91 -50.31
N ILE A 805 -99.87 -28.85 -50.74
CA ILE A 805 -99.44 -30.02 -51.52
C ILE A 805 -100.21 -30.06 -52.84
N LEU A 806 -99.49 -29.85 -53.94
CA LEU A 806 -99.99 -29.92 -55.30
C LEU A 806 -99.77 -31.32 -55.87
N PHE A 807 -100.77 -31.86 -56.57
CA PHE A 807 -100.65 -33.11 -57.30
C PHE A 807 -100.76 -32.89 -58.82
N SER A 808 -99.86 -33.54 -59.56
CA SER A 808 -99.83 -33.63 -61.02
C SER A 808 -99.97 -35.08 -61.48
N ASN A 809 -100.42 -35.27 -62.72
CA ASN A 809 -100.38 -36.55 -63.42
C ASN A 809 -100.22 -36.31 -64.92
N ASP A 810 -99.41 -37.14 -65.55
CA ASP A 810 -99.12 -37.16 -66.99
C ASP A 810 -100.04 -38.13 -67.76
N LEU A 811 -100.64 -39.12 -67.08
CA LEU A 811 -101.38 -40.22 -67.73
C LEU A 811 -102.75 -40.50 -67.08
N GLY A 812 -103.71 -39.58 -67.23
CA GLY A 812 -105.14 -39.85 -66.95
C GLY A 812 -105.91 -38.74 -66.24
N LEU A 813 -107.23 -38.73 -66.44
CA LEU A 813 -108.17 -37.81 -65.77
C LEU A 813 -108.60 -38.34 -64.40
N TYR A 814 -108.55 -37.49 -63.38
CA TYR A 814 -109.02 -37.78 -62.02
C TYR A 814 -110.42 -37.21 -61.77
N PHE A 815 -111.30 -38.03 -61.19
CA PHE A 815 -112.61 -37.61 -60.69
C PHE A 815 -112.80 -38.07 -59.25
N PHE A 816 -113.33 -37.21 -58.38
CA PHE A 816 -113.72 -37.56 -57.02
C PHE A 816 -115.01 -38.40 -57.04
N ALA A 817 -114.97 -39.62 -56.52
CA ALA A 817 -116.19 -40.37 -56.20
C ALA A 817 -116.64 -40.05 -54.77
N ASP A 818 -117.87 -39.55 -54.61
CA ASP A 818 -118.53 -39.52 -53.31
C ASP A 818 -119.06 -40.93 -52.97
N SER A 819 -118.90 -41.33 -51.71
CA SER A 819 -118.86 -42.70 -51.17
C SER A 819 -120.15 -43.54 -51.29
N VAL A 820 -121.15 -43.11 -52.06
CA VAL A 820 -122.53 -43.63 -52.01
C VAL A 820 -123.00 -44.29 -53.32
N ILE A 821 -122.31 -44.10 -54.46
CA ILE A 821 -122.85 -44.46 -55.80
C ILE A 821 -122.16 -45.69 -56.44
N ALA A 822 -121.08 -46.22 -55.85
CA ALA A 822 -120.17 -47.18 -56.50
C ALA A 822 -120.69 -48.61 -56.79
N ALA A 823 -121.95 -48.98 -56.48
CA ALA A 823 -122.34 -50.40 -56.41
C ALA A 823 -123.74 -50.80 -56.94
N SER A 824 -124.32 -50.16 -57.97
CA SER A 824 -125.21 -50.85 -58.94
C SER A 824 -125.68 -49.98 -60.12
N LEU A 825 -125.48 -50.47 -61.36
CA LEU A 825 -126.43 -50.47 -62.50
C LEU A 825 -125.68 -50.66 -63.85
N PRO A 826 -126.16 -51.52 -64.78
CA PRO A 826 -125.56 -51.66 -66.10
C PRO A 826 -126.47 -51.21 -67.28
N LEU A 827 -125.84 -50.66 -68.33
CA LEU A 827 -126.38 -50.39 -69.69
C LEU A 827 -127.36 -49.18 -69.82
N PRO A 828 -127.81 -48.78 -71.03
CA PRO A 828 -127.10 -47.78 -71.84
C PRO A 828 -128.00 -46.64 -72.38
N TYR A 829 -127.42 -45.67 -73.11
CA TYR A 829 -128.12 -44.74 -74.01
C TYR A 829 -129.38 -44.03 -73.44
N ASN A 830 -129.17 -42.90 -72.75
CA ASN A 830 -129.78 -41.60 -73.08
C ASN A 830 -129.30 -40.53 -72.09
N TRP A 831 -129.34 -39.27 -72.52
CA TRP A 831 -128.73 -38.14 -71.81
C TRP A 831 -129.35 -37.89 -70.42
N ILE A 832 -128.51 -37.94 -69.39
CA ILE A 832 -128.72 -37.16 -68.16
C ILE A 832 -127.65 -36.08 -68.13
N GLN A 833 -128.12 -34.84 -68.22
CA GLN A 833 -127.36 -33.62 -68.06
C GLN A 833 -126.91 -33.51 -66.59
N MET A 834 -125.60 -33.63 -66.33
CA MET A 834 -125.01 -33.03 -65.13
C MET A 834 -124.53 -31.64 -65.50
N ASP A 835 -125.29 -30.62 -65.10
CA ASP A 835 -124.85 -29.23 -65.15
C ASP A 835 -123.70 -29.05 -64.16
N ILE A 836 -122.46 -29.06 -64.65
CA ILE A 836 -121.33 -28.51 -63.91
C ILE A 836 -121.27 -27.02 -64.23
N CYS A 837 -121.35 -26.20 -63.19
CA CYS A 837 -121.64 -24.78 -63.28
C CYS A 837 -120.54 -23.98 -63.98
N ARG A 838 -120.93 -22.90 -64.68
CA ARG A 838 -119.99 -21.86 -65.13
C ARG A 838 -119.40 -21.14 -63.92
N PHE A 839 -118.08 -21.00 -63.90
CA PHE A 839 -117.38 -20.03 -63.05
C PHE A 839 -116.36 -19.25 -63.92
N GLU A 840 -116.22 -17.96 -63.64
CA GLU A 840 -115.39 -17.04 -64.41
C GLU A 840 -114.00 -16.91 -63.77
N MET A 841 -112.94 -16.80 -64.60
CA MET A 841 -111.57 -16.67 -64.10
C MET A 841 -111.29 -15.28 -63.55
N TYR A 842 -110.66 -15.19 -62.38
CA TYR A 842 -109.98 -13.98 -61.90
C TYR A 842 -108.47 -14.11 -62.17
N THR A 843 -107.86 -13.04 -62.70
CA THR A 843 -106.43 -13.03 -63.09
C THR A 843 -105.75 -11.78 -62.54
N GLY A 844 -105.76 -11.62 -61.21
CA GLY A 844 -105.08 -10.53 -60.49
C GLY A 844 -104.10 -11.08 -59.44
N PRO A 845 -103.14 -10.28 -58.94
CA PRO A 845 -102.02 -10.81 -58.15
C PRO A 845 -102.36 -11.26 -56.72
N ASN A 846 -103.42 -10.70 -56.12
CA ASN A 846 -103.79 -10.95 -54.72
C ASN A 846 -105.25 -11.46 -54.60
N PRO A 847 -105.55 -12.37 -53.65
CA PRO A 847 -106.91 -12.76 -53.30
C PRO A 847 -107.64 -11.65 -52.49
N PRO A 848 -108.98 -11.65 -52.43
CA PRO A 848 -109.74 -10.63 -51.72
C PRO A 848 -109.81 -10.88 -50.20
N ASP A 849 -109.67 -9.81 -49.43
CA ASP A 849 -109.95 -9.80 -47.99
C ASP A 849 -111.41 -10.16 -47.67
N SER A 850 -111.59 -10.95 -46.61
CA SER A 850 -112.85 -11.24 -45.92
C SER A 850 -113.92 -12.09 -46.66
N ILE A 851 -113.98 -13.38 -46.31
CA ILE A 851 -115.27 -14.07 -46.10
C ILE A 851 -115.24 -14.78 -44.75
N ASN A 852 -115.96 -14.21 -43.78
CA ASN A 852 -116.20 -14.82 -42.47
C ASN A 852 -117.24 -15.95 -42.58
N TYR A 853 -116.85 -17.20 -42.34
CA TYR A 853 -117.77 -18.28 -41.96
C TYR A 853 -117.17 -19.13 -40.83
N GLN A 854 -117.73 -18.99 -39.64
CA GLN A 854 -117.52 -19.91 -38.53
C GLN A 854 -118.16 -21.27 -38.86
N LEU A 855 -117.35 -22.33 -38.96
CA LEU A 855 -117.80 -23.72 -39.06
C LEU A 855 -117.02 -24.60 -38.05
N PRO A 856 -117.61 -25.73 -37.60
CA PRO A 856 -117.45 -26.15 -36.21
C PRO A 856 -116.35 -27.20 -35.97
N ASN A 857 -115.94 -27.32 -34.70
CA ASN A 857 -114.97 -28.27 -34.13
C ASN A 857 -115.06 -29.71 -34.68
N PHE A 858 -114.38 -30.00 -35.80
CA PHE A 858 -114.04 -31.36 -36.26
C PHE A 858 -112.76 -31.33 -37.11
N ASN A 859 -111.61 -31.27 -36.43
CA ASN A 859 -110.41 -32.02 -36.79
C ASN A 859 -109.52 -32.11 -35.55
N GLN A 860 -109.16 -33.32 -35.12
CA GLN A 860 -108.45 -33.57 -33.86
C GLN A 860 -107.35 -34.64 -34.01
N ASP A 861 -106.87 -34.85 -35.25
CA ASP A 861 -105.80 -35.79 -35.61
C ASP A 861 -104.77 -35.09 -36.53
N ASP A 862 -103.47 -35.41 -36.35
CA ASP A 862 -102.35 -34.65 -36.92
C ASP A 862 -102.14 -34.81 -38.44
N GLY A 863 -101.71 -33.74 -39.11
CA GLY A 863 -100.95 -33.80 -40.38
C GLY A 863 -101.75 -34.00 -41.67
N GLU A 864 -102.88 -33.31 -41.81
CA GLU A 864 -103.64 -33.24 -43.07
C GLU A 864 -103.25 -32.00 -43.91
N ALA A 865 -103.23 -32.16 -45.23
CA ALA A 865 -102.80 -31.13 -46.18
C ALA A 865 -103.91 -30.70 -47.14
N ILE A 866 -103.83 -29.46 -47.65
CA ILE A 866 -104.81 -28.91 -48.60
C ILE A 866 -104.42 -29.33 -50.03
N LEU A 867 -105.33 -30.07 -50.67
CA LEU A 867 -105.18 -30.66 -52.01
C LEU A 867 -105.55 -29.67 -53.12
N PHE A 868 -104.63 -29.45 -54.06
CA PHE A 868 -104.93 -28.84 -55.37
C PHE A 868 -104.54 -29.81 -56.51
N MET A 869 -105.30 -29.82 -57.61
CA MET A 869 -105.01 -30.60 -58.81
C MET A 869 -105.16 -29.75 -60.09
N ARG A 870 -104.27 -29.99 -61.05
CA ARG A 870 -104.25 -29.37 -62.38
C ARG A 870 -104.61 -30.42 -63.44
N ALA A 871 -105.56 -30.12 -64.32
CA ALA A 871 -105.92 -30.98 -65.46
C ALA A 871 -105.33 -30.44 -66.77
N GLU A 872 -104.65 -31.28 -67.55
CA GLU A 872 -104.14 -30.94 -68.89
C GLU A 872 -105.07 -31.41 -70.02
N GLU A 873 -104.86 -30.87 -71.23
CA GLU A 873 -105.78 -30.96 -72.37
C GLU A 873 -105.99 -32.40 -72.89
N VAL A 874 -107.27 -32.76 -73.11
CA VAL A 874 -107.64 -33.86 -74.01
C VAL A 874 -108.48 -33.32 -75.15
N THR A 875 -107.87 -33.24 -76.34
CA THR A 875 -108.54 -32.89 -77.59
C THR A 875 -109.45 -34.01 -78.07
N ASN A 876 -110.67 -34.10 -77.52
CA ASN A 876 -111.64 -35.09 -77.98
C ASN A 876 -112.45 -34.59 -79.19
N ILE A 877 -112.63 -35.50 -80.16
CA ILE A 877 -113.31 -35.26 -81.43
C ILE A 877 -114.80 -35.04 -81.15
N TYR A 878 -115.38 -33.97 -81.70
CA TYR A 878 -116.79 -33.53 -81.61
C TYR A 878 -117.21 -32.53 -80.52
N CYS A 879 -116.30 -31.72 -79.96
CA CYS A 879 -116.65 -30.43 -79.34
C CYS A 879 -115.84 -29.28 -79.95
N ASN A 880 -116.49 -28.13 -80.21
CA ASN A 880 -115.88 -26.92 -80.78
C ASN A 880 -116.62 -25.70 -80.19
N PRO A 881 -115.94 -24.69 -79.59
CA PRO A 881 -114.49 -24.52 -79.46
C PRO A 881 -113.86 -25.28 -78.27
N PRO A 882 -112.55 -25.58 -78.31
CA PRO A 882 -111.79 -25.88 -77.10
C PRO A 882 -111.65 -24.61 -76.24
N TYR A 883 -111.89 -24.75 -74.93
CA TYR A 883 -111.62 -23.70 -73.94
C TYR A 883 -110.24 -23.92 -73.32
N PRO A 884 -109.48 -22.85 -72.99
CA PRO A 884 -108.22 -22.98 -72.24
C PRO A 884 -108.47 -23.57 -70.85
N GLY A 885 -107.41 -24.15 -70.26
CA GLY A 885 -107.48 -24.96 -69.03
C GLY A 885 -108.25 -24.30 -67.88
N VAL A 886 -109.15 -25.07 -67.27
CA VAL A 886 -109.98 -24.65 -66.14
C VAL A 886 -109.19 -24.85 -64.84
N PHE A 887 -108.91 -23.75 -64.13
CA PHE A 887 -108.55 -23.81 -62.72
C PHE A 887 -109.82 -24.08 -61.89
N ILE A 888 -109.73 -24.97 -60.91
CA ILE A 888 -110.80 -25.19 -59.93
C ILE A 888 -110.53 -24.26 -58.75
N ASP A 889 -111.46 -23.34 -58.51
CA ASP A 889 -111.44 -22.41 -57.37
C ASP A 889 -111.72 -23.18 -56.05
N PRO A 890 -111.20 -22.74 -54.88
CA PRO A 890 -111.16 -23.57 -53.69
C PRO A 890 -112.53 -23.73 -53.04
N PHE A 891 -112.93 -24.98 -52.80
CA PHE A 891 -114.05 -25.31 -51.91
C PHE A 891 -113.54 -26.13 -50.72
N THR A 892 -113.82 -25.65 -49.51
CA THR A 892 -113.43 -26.30 -48.26
C THR A 892 -114.28 -27.55 -48.03
N MET A 893 -113.67 -28.74 -48.08
CA MET A 893 -114.31 -29.98 -47.66
C MET A 893 -113.46 -30.63 -46.55
N ILE A 894 -113.90 -30.44 -45.30
CA ILE A 894 -113.26 -31.02 -44.11
C ILE A 894 -113.80 -32.43 -43.88
N VAL A 895 -113.18 -33.43 -44.50
CA VAL A 895 -113.26 -34.85 -44.11
C VAL A 895 -111.93 -35.51 -44.49
N ALA A 896 -111.38 -36.32 -43.58
CA ALA A 896 -110.22 -37.18 -43.83
C ALA A 896 -110.34 -37.91 -45.19
N CYS A 897 -109.48 -37.56 -46.14
CA CYS A 897 -109.65 -38.01 -47.52
C CYS A 897 -109.14 -39.45 -47.73
N GLU A 898 -110.00 -40.42 -47.40
CA GLU A 898 -110.06 -41.64 -48.22
C GLU A 898 -110.55 -41.25 -49.62
N ILE A 899 -109.66 -40.74 -50.47
CA ILE A 899 -110.02 -40.45 -51.86
C ILE A 899 -110.39 -41.78 -52.53
N GLU A 900 -111.51 -41.82 -53.25
CA GLU A 900 -111.80 -42.87 -54.22
C GLU A 900 -111.74 -42.25 -55.62
N ALA A 901 -110.56 -42.27 -56.22
CA ALA A 901 -110.30 -41.62 -57.50
C ALA A 901 -110.61 -42.51 -58.71
N MET A 902 -111.68 -42.22 -59.45
CA MET A 902 -112.02 -42.90 -60.72
C MET A 902 -111.07 -42.47 -61.85
N VAL A 903 -110.20 -43.38 -62.34
CA VAL A 903 -109.25 -43.15 -63.46
C VAL A 903 -109.64 -43.95 -64.69
N VAL A 904 -109.65 -43.34 -65.89
CA VAL A 904 -109.98 -43.99 -67.18
C VAL A 904 -108.84 -43.83 -68.20
N GLY A 905 -108.44 -44.91 -68.90
CA GLY A 905 -107.37 -44.85 -69.89
C GLY A 905 -107.22 -46.06 -70.83
N THR A 906 -106.33 -45.95 -71.82
CA THR A 906 -105.99 -47.01 -72.80
C THR A 906 -104.54 -47.45 -72.67
N GLY A 907 -104.26 -48.46 -71.84
CA GLY A 907 -102.93 -49.04 -71.67
C GLY A 907 -102.60 -49.42 -70.23
N ILE A 908 -101.36 -49.84 -70.00
CA ILE A 908 -100.82 -49.97 -68.64
C ILE A 908 -100.51 -48.55 -68.16
N CYS A 909 -101.23 -48.09 -67.13
CA CYS A 909 -100.85 -46.90 -66.38
C CYS A 909 -99.89 -47.33 -65.26
N SER A 910 -98.73 -46.69 -65.18
CA SER A 910 -97.73 -46.94 -64.14
C SER A 910 -97.08 -45.61 -63.78
N ASP A 911 -97.21 -45.26 -62.50
CA ASP A 911 -96.92 -43.96 -61.86
C ASP A 911 -97.69 -42.74 -62.40
N PRO A 912 -98.26 -41.91 -61.50
CA PRO A 912 -98.33 -40.47 -61.72
C PRO A 912 -96.98 -39.83 -61.34
N GLU A 913 -96.27 -39.23 -62.29
CA GLU A 913 -95.09 -38.42 -61.95
C GLU A 913 -95.52 -37.15 -61.20
N ILE A 914 -95.04 -36.99 -59.95
CA ILE A 914 -95.29 -35.82 -59.11
C ILE A 914 -94.11 -34.85 -59.23
N VAL A 915 -94.40 -33.65 -59.75
CA VAL A 915 -93.48 -32.52 -59.73
C VAL A 915 -93.88 -31.60 -58.57
N MET A 916 -93.02 -31.51 -57.54
CA MET A 916 -93.22 -30.54 -56.46
C MET A 916 -92.80 -29.14 -56.91
N PHE A 917 -93.66 -28.16 -56.63
CA PHE A 917 -93.28 -26.74 -56.56
C PHE A 917 -93.53 -26.26 -55.14
N SER A 918 -92.48 -26.15 -54.32
CA SER A 918 -92.52 -25.27 -53.15
C SER A 918 -92.38 -23.83 -53.63
N ARG A 919 -93.12 -22.91 -53.00
CA ARG A 919 -93.12 -21.48 -53.36
C ARG A 919 -91.88 -20.78 -52.77
N SER A 920 -90.70 -21.15 -53.25
CA SER A 920 -89.41 -20.56 -52.85
C SER A 920 -88.32 -20.79 -53.92
N ALA A 921 -88.61 -20.40 -55.16
CA ALA A 921 -87.62 -20.16 -56.20
C ALA A 921 -88.21 -19.12 -57.18
N GLU A 922 -87.40 -18.12 -57.53
CA GLU A 922 -87.54 -17.39 -58.80
C GLU A 922 -87.18 -18.29 -60.00
#